data_AF-A0A922IB28-F1
#
_entry.id   AF-A0A922IB28-F1
#
_cell.length_a   1.000
_cell.length_b   1.000
_cell.length_c   1.000
_cell.angle_alpha   90.00
_cell.angle_beta   90.00
_cell.angle_gamma   90.00
#
_symmetry.space_group_name_H-M   'P 1'
#
loop_
_entity.id
_entity.type
_entity.pdbx_description
1 polymer ?
#
loop_
_entity_poly.entity_id
_entity_poly.type
_entity_poly.pdbx_seq_one_letter_code
_entity_poly.pdbx_strand_id
1 'polypeptide(L)'
;MFNSIKVIQQNIRKSPTAHNEFRNSIMNCSSDILALQEPYVFKNRIPFSLSSRIYHSHPQNGTIYSAIVIVNNSLTIEHLTNFTNSFATTIKIQTKSTSLILVNLYLHSNIFCDLHHDFFVSILSTFFNLPIIFCGDFNARNPYWHDTITNRNGNKLKDIIDSQSLIVLNSKTKTCRNASIIDLTVTNSKAYSYVSNWNVTRLCEMSDHETIVFTINSFNDQFEKHYIKSTWKFIESDMSSYLNNIDQHSICCLNQFLHDCNSFTNIDSAISKLTKIYIEAAYKVFPVRKSSSYPKKYSWWSNLLDSQKQYFHYIKNLYYRHDQQVSYEFYKNVRNNYIKSIRKAKRDSFRSFLEDVNSSDHFGNTYRILKLLTSNTNNKIPMIDQIPSSEKQHQMNHMLNQIRKLSINNNKTNILYLFKKNKPVIYHSNHQISPSDSIKILGLTFGNHRHLSKLNFSPHINNIVDKSQRICRILFALIGNTWGLPCKKRINLYKGMIRPAISYGYQIWFNQINKSQIKKIDSLQYRILAKSIQAYCSVSENIVHLICSLPKLSDYFHTHLITKHIHDYHLKAIEVKNIENLLLLKYYNGSNDTFKKFFVSPSISTYLRLASHPPHYAHAVVIFNARSTFFYHAIIFLIETFSQMQKIV
;
A
#
# COMPACT_ATOMS: atom_id res chain seq x y z
N MET A 1 7.94 -24.44 17.99
CA MET A 1 8.96 -24.67 16.94
C MET A 1 8.31 -25.52 15.85
N PHE A 2 8.98 -25.85 14.74
CA PHE A 2 8.47 -26.87 13.80
C PHE A 2 9.64 -27.62 13.16
N ASN A 3 9.44 -28.90 12.88
CA ASN A 3 10.46 -29.79 12.35
C ASN A 3 10.37 -29.95 10.83
N SER A 4 9.40 -29.30 10.19
CA SER A 4 9.12 -29.44 8.77
C SER A 4 8.66 -28.13 8.13
N ILE A 5 9.11 -27.90 6.90
CA ILE A 5 8.68 -26.78 6.04
C ILE A 5 7.94 -27.36 4.85
N LYS A 6 6.70 -26.92 4.63
CA LYS A 6 5.95 -27.28 3.42
C LYS A 6 6.28 -26.31 2.28
N VAL A 7 6.83 -26.84 1.19
CA VAL A 7 7.17 -26.10 -0.03
C VAL A 7 6.15 -26.43 -1.12
N ILE A 8 5.68 -25.41 -1.82
CA ILE A 8 4.80 -25.54 -2.99
C ILE A 8 5.49 -24.90 -4.20
N GLN A 9 5.72 -25.67 -5.24
CA GLN A 9 6.29 -25.25 -6.52
C GLN A 9 5.18 -25.11 -7.57
N GLN A 10 5.15 -23.98 -8.28
CA GLN A 10 4.15 -23.71 -9.32
C GLN A 10 4.62 -22.70 -10.36
N ASN A 11 4.55 -23.08 -11.64
CA ASN A 11 4.63 -22.14 -12.76
C ASN A 11 3.24 -21.50 -13.00
N ILE A 12 3.17 -20.16 -12.97
CA ILE A 12 1.93 -19.37 -13.07
C ILE A 12 1.79 -18.64 -14.43
N ARG A 13 2.78 -18.77 -15.33
CA ARG A 13 2.76 -18.24 -16.72
C ARG A 13 2.40 -16.76 -16.84
N LYS A 14 2.86 -15.96 -15.88
CA LYS A 14 2.59 -14.52 -15.74
C LYS A 14 1.11 -14.17 -15.72
N SER A 15 0.24 -15.18 -15.52
CA SER A 15 -1.19 -15.04 -15.69
C SER A 15 -1.81 -14.46 -14.42
N PRO A 16 -2.46 -13.28 -14.49
CA PRO A 16 -3.14 -12.72 -13.34
C PRO A 16 -4.22 -13.68 -12.82
N THR A 17 -4.94 -14.40 -13.70
CA THR A 17 -6.00 -15.32 -13.27
C THR A 17 -5.44 -16.53 -12.55
N ALA A 18 -4.39 -17.15 -13.09
CA ALA A 18 -3.70 -18.27 -12.44
C ALA A 18 -3.10 -17.86 -11.10
N HIS A 19 -2.47 -16.68 -11.04
CA HIS A 19 -1.91 -16.15 -9.79
C HIS A 19 -2.97 -16.02 -8.70
N ASN A 20 -4.16 -15.55 -9.05
CA ASN A 20 -5.24 -15.35 -8.08
C ASN A 20 -5.89 -16.65 -7.64
N GLU A 21 -6.11 -17.59 -8.57
CA GLU A 21 -6.63 -18.91 -8.21
C GLU A 21 -5.65 -19.65 -7.31
N PHE A 22 -4.37 -19.72 -7.70
CA PHE A 22 -3.32 -20.37 -6.92
C PHE A 22 -3.20 -19.75 -5.53
N ARG A 23 -3.15 -18.42 -5.47
CA ARG A 23 -3.12 -17.67 -4.22
C ARG A 23 -4.33 -17.95 -3.33
N ASN A 24 -5.52 -18.22 -3.88
CA ASN A 24 -6.68 -18.61 -3.10
C ASN A 24 -6.61 -20.07 -2.63
N SER A 25 -6.24 -21.00 -3.51
CA SER A 25 -6.07 -22.42 -3.18
C SER A 25 -5.07 -22.62 -2.03
N ILE A 26 -3.95 -21.88 -2.04
CA ILE A 26 -2.95 -21.94 -0.97
C ILE A 26 -3.49 -21.46 0.38
N MET A 27 -4.49 -20.59 0.44
CA MET A 27 -5.03 -20.11 1.73
C MET A 27 -5.63 -21.24 2.55
N ASN A 28 -6.14 -22.27 1.88
CA ASN A 28 -6.70 -23.46 2.50
C ASN A 28 -5.62 -24.52 2.77
N CYS A 29 -4.39 -24.31 2.31
CA CYS A 29 -3.25 -25.20 2.51
C CYS A 29 -2.25 -24.57 3.49
N SER A 30 -1.80 -25.33 4.49
CA SER A 30 -0.73 -24.88 5.38
C SER A 30 0.64 -24.89 4.66
N SER A 31 0.94 -23.86 3.87
CA SER A 31 2.22 -23.71 3.16
C SER A 31 3.17 -22.73 3.87
N ASP A 32 4.46 -23.03 3.87
CA ASP A 32 5.49 -22.16 4.47
C ASP A 32 6.24 -21.34 3.42
N ILE A 33 6.62 -21.99 2.30
CA ILE A 33 7.40 -21.42 1.21
C ILE A 33 6.73 -21.76 -0.13
N LEU A 34 6.69 -20.78 -1.04
CA LEU A 34 6.22 -20.97 -2.41
C LEU A 34 7.36 -20.68 -3.39
N ALA A 35 7.68 -21.64 -4.25
CA ALA A 35 8.60 -21.50 -5.36
C ALA A 35 7.80 -21.23 -6.65
N LEU A 36 7.70 -19.95 -7.04
CA LEU A 36 6.94 -19.51 -8.20
C LEU A 36 7.82 -19.37 -9.42
N GLN A 37 7.39 -19.92 -10.55
CA GLN A 37 7.98 -19.64 -11.86
C GLN A 37 6.99 -18.81 -12.68
N GLU A 38 7.53 -17.91 -13.49
CA GLU A 38 6.77 -16.93 -14.27
C GLU A 38 5.68 -16.22 -13.43
N PRO A 39 6.03 -15.56 -12.31
CA PRO A 39 5.04 -14.89 -11.47
C PRO A 39 4.38 -13.73 -12.21
N TYR A 40 3.09 -13.48 -11.94
CA TYR A 40 2.45 -12.24 -12.39
C TYR A 40 3.06 -11.05 -11.64
N VAL A 41 3.45 -10.01 -12.38
CA VAL A 41 4.04 -8.78 -11.83
C VAL A 41 3.09 -7.60 -12.06
N PHE A 42 2.80 -6.85 -11.00
CA PHE A 42 2.02 -5.62 -11.05
C PHE A 42 2.84 -4.47 -10.45
N LYS A 43 3.15 -3.45 -11.27
CA LYS A 43 3.96 -2.28 -10.85
C LYS A 43 5.28 -2.69 -10.16
N ASN A 44 6.06 -3.54 -10.83
CA ASN A 44 7.36 -4.07 -10.35
C ASN A 44 7.28 -4.82 -9.02
N ARG A 45 6.12 -5.37 -8.66
CA ARG A 45 5.93 -6.20 -7.48
C ARG A 45 5.12 -7.43 -7.81
N ILE A 46 5.45 -8.55 -7.17
CA ILE A 46 4.65 -9.77 -7.25
C ILE A 46 3.51 -9.62 -6.22
N PRO A 47 2.24 -9.55 -6.66
CA PRO A 47 1.13 -9.24 -5.78
C PRO A 47 0.72 -10.48 -4.97
N PHE A 48 1.49 -10.79 -3.92
CA PHE A 48 1.15 -11.77 -2.90
C PHE A 48 0.63 -11.10 -1.61
N SER A 49 0.49 -11.83 -0.51
CA SER A 49 -0.02 -11.29 0.76
C SER A 49 0.83 -10.11 1.27
N LEU A 50 0.23 -9.16 1.99
CA LEU A 50 0.96 -8.02 2.56
C LEU A 50 1.98 -8.42 3.62
N SER A 51 1.82 -9.59 4.23
CA SER A 51 2.73 -10.12 5.24
C SER A 51 3.93 -10.83 4.61
N SER A 52 3.79 -11.50 3.47
CA SER A 52 4.85 -12.37 2.93
C SER A 52 6.10 -11.61 2.51
N ARG A 53 7.28 -12.15 2.86
CA ARG A 53 8.57 -11.72 2.27
C ARG A 53 8.72 -12.36 0.90
N ILE A 54 9.17 -11.60 -0.09
CA ILE A 54 9.31 -12.07 -1.48
C ILE A 54 10.72 -11.79 -1.95
N TYR A 55 11.41 -12.83 -2.41
CA TYR A 55 12.68 -12.75 -3.11
C TYR A 55 12.44 -13.14 -4.56
N HIS A 56 13.16 -12.54 -5.51
CA HIS A 56 12.93 -12.82 -6.91
C HIS A 56 14.19 -12.67 -7.75
N SER A 57 14.16 -13.32 -8.90
CA SER A 57 15.21 -13.29 -9.92
C SER A 57 15.41 -11.86 -10.45
N HIS A 58 16.62 -11.57 -10.94
CA HIS A 58 16.92 -10.29 -11.56
C HIS A 58 16.02 -10.06 -12.79
N PRO A 59 15.38 -8.88 -12.92
CA PRO A 59 14.51 -8.62 -14.05
C PRO A 59 15.30 -8.64 -15.36
N GLN A 60 14.96 -9.53 -16.27
CA GLN A 60 15.49 -9.52 -17.63
C GLN A 60 14.46 -8.85 -18.54
N ASN A 61 14.83 -7.72 -19.15
CA ASN A 61 13.91 -6.87 -19.93
C ASN A 61 12.61 -6.53 -19.17
N GLY A 62 12.74 -6.23 -17.87
CA GLY A 62 11.60 -5.93 -16.99
C GLY A 62 10.75 -7.13 -16.56
N THR A 63 11.13 -8.35 -16.98
CA THR A 63 10.41 -9.59 -16.64
C THR A 63 11.11 -10.36 -15.53
N ILE A 64 10.34 -10.79 -14.53
CA ILE A 64 10.79 -11.67 -13.46
C ILE A 64 10.37 -13.10 -13.81
N TYR A 65 11.30 -14.06 -13.73
CA TYR A 65 11.07 -15.44 -14.14
C TYR A 65 10.98 -16.42 -12.96
N SER A 66 11.67 -16.15 -11.87
CA SER A 66 11.62 -16.97 -10.66
C SER A 66 11.38 -16.08 -9.44
N ALA A 67 10.59 -16.57 -8.49
CA ALA A 67 10.40 -15.92 -7.20
C ALA A 67 10.15 -16.91 -6.08
N ILE A 68 10.68 -16.61 -4.91
CA ILE A 68 10.42 -17.36 -3.68
C ILE A 68 9.61 -16.49 -2.73
N VAL A 69 8.42 -16.96 -2.38
CA VAL A 69 7.49 -16.27 -1.48
C VAL A 69 7.47 -16.99 -0.14
N ILE A 70 7.85 -16.27 0.91
CA ILE A 70 7.85 -16.77 2.27
C ILE A 70 6.51 -16.40 2.91
N VAL A 71 5.67 -17.41 3.10
CA VAL A 71 4.36 -17.26 3.75
C VAL A 71 4.54 -17.29 5.26
N ASN A 72 5.34 -18.23 5.76
CA ASN A 72 5.69 -18.32 7.16
C ASN A 72 6.86 -17.39 7.51
N ASN A 73 6.53 -16.17 7.92
CA ASN A 73 7.52 -15.16 8.29
C ASN A 73 8.32 -15.46 9.56
N SER A 74 7.99 -16.51 10.31
CA SER A 74 8.81 -16.92 11.46
C SER A 74 10.12 -17.58 11.04
N LEU A 75 10.23 -18.07 9.81
CA LEU A 75 11.46 -18.67 9.29
C LEU A 75 12.61 -17.66 9.24
N THR A 76 13.80 -18.02 9.73
CA THR A 76 14.99 -17.21 9.45
C THR A 76 15.56 -17.58 8.09
N ILE A 77 15.60 -16.59 7.18
CA ILE A 77 15.93 -16.78 5.76
C ILE A 77 16.88 -15.67 5.33
N GLU A 78 17.97 -16.08 4.70
CA GLU A 78 18.95 -15.21 4.07
C GLU A 78 18.79 -15.29 2.55
N HIS A 79 18.81 -14.13 1.88
CA HIS A 79 18.77 -14.06 0.42
C HIS A 79 20.18 -14.08 -0.14
N LEU A 80 20.50 -15.11 -0.92
CA LEU A 80 21.83 -15.24 -1.53
C LEU A 80 21.84 -14.47 -2.86
N THR A 81 22.11 -13.16 -2.77
CA THR A 81 22.14 -12.26 -3.94
C THR A 81 23.18 -12.69 -4.97
N ASN A 82 24.33 -13.22 -4.53
CA ASN A 82 25.41 -13.66 -5.42
C ASN A 82 25.02 -14.90 -6.24
N PHE A 83 24.02 -15.67 -5.78
CA PHE A 83 23.48 -16.84 -6.46
C PHE A 83 22.04 -16.63 -6.94
N THR A 84 21.61 -15.37 -7.03
CA THR A 84 20.32 -14.99 -7.62
C THR A 84 20.62 -14.22 -8.90
N ASN A 85 20.06 -14.66 -10.02
CA ASN A 85 20.33 -14.10 -11.34
C ASN A 85 19.03 -13.98 -12.14
N SER A 86 19.07 -13.88 -13.48
CA SER A 86 17.86 -13.72 -14.29
C SER A 86 16.91 -14.92 -14.25
N PHE A 87 17.43 -16.13 -14.07
CA PHE A 87 16.69 -17.39 -14.14
C PHE A 87 16.56 -18.11 -12.78
N ALA A 88 17.38 -17.75 -11.79
CA ALA A 88 17.42 -18.39 -10.46
C ALA A 88 17.11 -17.39 -9.34
N THR A 89 16.33 -17.82 -8.35
CA THR A 89 16.20 -17.17 -7.04
C THR A 89 16.72 -18.12 -5.98
N THR A 90 17.69 -17.67 -5.18
CA THR A 90 18.35 -18.55 -4.20
C THR A 90 18.20 -18.00 -2.79
N ILE A 91 17.76 -18.86 -1.87
CA ILE A 91 17.68 -18.55 -0.45
C ILE A 91 18.41 -19.59 0.38
N LYS A 92 18.87 -19.16 1.55
CA LYS A 92 19.42 -20.01 2.59
C LYS A 92 18.47 -20.02 3.78
N ILE A 93 18.01 -21.20 4.14
CA ILE A 93 17.10 -21.45 5.26
C ILE A 93 17.94 -21.87 6.46
N GLN A 94 17.84 -21.14 7.56
CA GLN A 94 18.62 -21.42 8.77
C GLN A 94 17.92 -22.45 9.67
N THR A 95 18.72 -23.39 10.15
CA THR A 95 18.38 -24.29 11.25
C THR A 95 19.24 -23.94 12.47
N LYS A 96 19.07 -24.60 13.61
CA LYS A 96 19.84 -24.23 14.82
C LYS A 96 21.32 -24.55 14.68
N SER A 97 21.67 -25.67 14.06
CA SER A 97 23.06 -26.10 13.94
C SER A 97 23.65 -25.88 12.55
N THR A 98 22.83 -25.75 11.51
CA THR A 98 23.29 -25.68 10.11
C THR A 98 22.39 -24.79 9.25
N SER A 99 22.39 -25.03 7.94
CA SER A 99 21.54 -24.32 6.98
C SER A 99 21.32 -25.17 5.73
N LEU A 100 20.23 -24.88 5.02
CA LEU A 100 19.87 -25.55 3.78
C LEU A 100 19.70 -24.52 2.66
N ILE A 101 20.11 -24.85 1.45
CA ILE A 101 19.95 -23.99 0.27
C ILE A 101 18.74 -24.43 -0.53
N LEU A 102 17.85 -23.50 -0.84
CA LEU A 102 16.73 -23.69 -1.77
C LEU A 102 16.91 -22.77 -2.97
N VAL A 103 16.96 -23.37 -4.15
CA VAL A 103 17.11 -22.69 -5.44
C VAL A 103 15.83 -22.89 -6.24
N ASN A 104 15.19 -21.79 -6.62
CA ASN A 104 14.04 -21.81 -7.52
C ASN A 104 14.46 -21.33 -8.92
N LEU A 105 14.22 -22.16 -9.93
CA LEU A 105 14.69 -21.97 -11.30
C LEU A 105 13.54 -21.82 -12.31
N TYR A 106 13.79 -21.01 -13.34
CA TYR A 106 13.05 -21.03 -14.59
C TYR A 106 14.04 -20.96 -15.75
N LEU A 107 14.20 -22.04 -16.49
CA LEU A 107 15.05 -22.10 -17.68
C LEU A 107 14.18 -22.03 -18.93
N HIS A 108 14.55 -21.19 -19.90
CA HIS A 108 13.85 -21.15 -21.18
C HIS A 108 14.08 -22.44 -22.00
N SER A 109 13.07 -22.81 -22.79
CA SER A 109 13.12 -23.99 -23.65
C SER A 109 14.27 -23.91 -24.67
N ASN A 110 15.11 -24.95 -24.70
CA ASN A 110 16.22 -25.12 -25.64
C ASN A 110 17.34 -24.06 -25.57
N ILE A 111 17.46 -23.31 -24.47
CA ILE A 111 18.47 -22.24 -24.27
C ILE A 111 19.59 -22.68 -23.30
N PHE A 112 19.68 -23.96 -22.90
CA PHE A 112 20.73 -24.38 -21.96
C PHE A 112 22.15 -24.14 -22.53
N CYS A 113 22.80 -23.09 -22.01
CA CYS A 113 24.18 -22.69 -22.30
C CYS A 113 25.11 -22.83 -21.08
N ASP A 114 26.40 -22.52 -21.28
CA ASP A 114 27.48 -22.67 -20.30
C ASP A 114 27.24 -21.83 -19.04
N LEU A 115 26.61 -20.66 -19.15
CA LEU A 115 26.22 -19.85 -17.98
C LEU A 115 25.33 -20.61 -16.98
N HIS A 116 24.43 -21.48 -17.47
CA HIS A 116 23.62 -22.30 -16.59
C HIS A 116 24.45 -23.43 -15.97
N HIS A 117 25.34 -24.05 -16.75
CA HIS A 117 26.25 -25.09 -16.26
C HIS A 117 27.14 -24.55 -15.13
N ASP A 118 27.80 -23.42 -15.36
CA ASP A 118 28.67 -22.74 -14.40
C ASP A 118 27.90 -22.34 -13.13
N PHE A 119 26.62 -21.96 -13.27
CA PHE A 119 25.77 -21.69 -12.11
C PHE A 119 25.56 -22.94 -11.24
N PHE A 120 25.25 -24.11 -11.83
CA PHE A 120 25.11 -25.35 -11.06
C PHE A 120 26.43 -25.75 -10.41
N VAL A 121 27.55 -25.69 -11.14
CA VAL A 121 28.87 -26.06 -10.62
C VAL A 121 29.29 -25.13 -9.48
N SER A 122 29.15 -23.80 -9.66
CA SER A 122 29.56 -22.81 -8.66
C SER A 122 28.75 -22.90 -7.35
N ILE A 123 27.44 -23.13 -7.42
CA ILE A 123 26.63 -23.24 -6.20
C ILE A 123 26.91 -24.56 -5.46
N LEU A 124 27.13 -25.66 -6.20
CA LEU A 124 27.47 -26.96 -5.62
C LEU A 124 28.87 -26.97 -5.01
N SER A 125 29.86 -26.31 -5.64
CA SER A 125 31.21 -26.20 -5.10
C SER A 125 31.27 -25.26 -3.89
N THR A 126 30.58 -24.11 -3.94
CA THR A 126 30.57 -23.14 -2.84
C THR A 126 29.88 -23.70 -1.59
N PHE A 127 28.77 -24.42 -1.76
CA PHE A 127 27.98 -24.96 -0.67
C PHE A 127 28.08 -26.48 -0.56
N PHE A 128 29.24 -27.06 -0.92
CA PHE A 128 29.44 -28.51 -0.98
C PHE A 128 29.07 -29.24 0.31
N ASN A 129 29.22 -28.59 1.47
CA ASN A 129 28.89 -29.15 2.79
C ASN A 129 27.43 -29.01 3.21
N LEU A 130 26.62 -28.27 2.47
CA LEU A 130 25.22 -28.01 2.82
C LEU A 130 24.25 -28.89 2.00
N PRO A 131 23.06 -29.20 2.54
CA PRO A 131 21.95 -29.71 1.76
C PRO A 131 21.50 -28.65 0.73
N ILE A 132 21.39 -29.03 -0.55
CA ILE A 132 20.95 -28.15 -1.65
C ILE A 132 19.77 -28.78 -2.38
N ILE A 133 18.70 -28.00 -2.54
CA ILE A 133 17.49 -28.37 -3.28
C ILE A 133 17.31 -27.40 -4.44
N PHE A 134 17.30 -27.92 -5.66
CA PHE A 134 16.89 -27.23 -6.87
C PHE A 134 15.44 -27.58 -7.20
N CYS A 135 14.62 -26.57 -7.48
CA CYS A 135 13.23 -26.76 -7.86
C CYS A 135 12.85 -25.73 -8.92
N GLY A 136 11.83 -26.04 -9.73
CA GLY A 136 11.26 -25.10 -10.68
C GLY A 136 11.05 -25.70 -12.07
N ASP A 137 10.93 -24.83 -13.07
CA ASP A 137 10.66 -25.20 -14.45
C ASP A 137 11.96 -25.20 -15.24
N PHE A 138 12.45 -26.38 -15.57
CA PHE A 138 13.72 -26.54 -16.27
C PHE A 138 13.55 -26.52 -17.79
N ASN A 139 12.30 -26.60 -18.29
CA ASN A 139 11.99 -26.87 -19.69
C ASN A 139 12.88 -28.00 -20.29
N ALA A 140 13.25 -28.97 -19.45
CA ALA A 140 14.18 -30.05 -19.75
C ALA A 140 13.40 -31.36 -19.80
N ARG A 141 13.58 -32.13 -20.87
CA ARG A 141 12.89 -33.40 -21.10
C ARG A 141 13.92 -34.49 -21.26
N ASN A 142 13.83 -35.56 -20.47
CA ASN A 142 14.69 -36.74 -20.57
C ASN A 142 14.00 -37.96 -19.91
N PRO A 143 14.13 -39.18 -20.46
CA PRO A 143 13.64 -40.42 -19.84
C PRO A 143 14.17 -40.69 -18.43
N TYR A 144 15.32 -40.12 -18.05
CA TYR A 144 15.89 -40.29 -16.71
C TYR A 144 14.94 -39.84 -15.59
N TRP A 145 14.12 -38.80 -15.83
CA TRP A 145 13.04 -38.38 -14.93
C TRP A 145 11.65 -38.68 -15.51
N HIS A 146 11.57 -39.77 -16.27
CA HIS A 146 10.33 -40.37 -16.77
C HIS A 146 9.56 -39.58 -17.85
N ASP A 147 10.19 -38.61 -18.51
CA ASP A 147 9.64 -38.02 -19.73
C ASP A 147 9.76 -39.02 -20.91
N THR A 148 8.91 -38.89 -21.92
CA THR A 148 8.95 -39.74 -23.11
C THR A 148 9.88 -39.20 -24.20
N ILE A 149 10.29 -37.93 -24.09
CA ILE A 149 11.10 -37.23 -25.08
C ILE A 149 12.38 -36.74 -24.41
N THR A 150 13.45 -36.70 -25.20
CA THR A 150 14.69 -36.03 -24.83
C THR A 150 14.84 -34.73 -25.62
N ASN A 151 15.16 -33.62 -24.94
CA ASN A 151 15.51 -32.35 -25.61
C ASN A 151 16.93 -31.88 -25.24
N ARG A 152 17.40 -30.79 -25.87
CA ARG A 152 18.75 -30.23 -25.63
C ARG A 152 18.99 -29.89 -24.17
N ASN A 153 18.03 -29.22 -23.53
CA ASN A 153 18.10 -28.90 -22.09
C ASN A 153 18.20 -30.18 -21.25
N GLY A 154 17.45 -31.22 -21.63
CA GLY A 154 17.45 -32.52 -20.96
C GLY A 154 18.80 -33.23 -21.01
N ASN A 155 19.46 -33.26 -22.17
CA ASN A 155 20.81 -33.83 -22.27
C ASN A 155 21.80 -33.07 -21.40
N LYS A 156 21.84 -31.74 -21.50
CA LYS A 156 22.77 -30.92 -20.71
C LYS A 156 22.50 -31.00 -19.21
N LEU A 157 21.25 -31.05 -18.79
CA LEU A 157 20.88 -31.24 -17.39
C LEU A 157 21.27 -32.63 -16.89
N LYS A 158 21.12 -33.66 -17.73
CA LYS A 158 21.54 -35.04 -17.41
C LYS A 158 23.06 -35.12 -17.20
N ASP A 159 23.85 -34.47 -18.07
CA ASP A 159 25.31 -34.40 -17.91
C ASP A 159 25.72 -33.77 -16.56
N ILE A 160 25.00 -32.73 -16.11
CA ILE A 160 25.22 -32.10 -14.81
C ILE A 160 24.81 -33.03 -13.66
N ILE A 161 23.65 -33.68 -13.79
CA ILE A 161 23.16 -34.63 -12.78
C ILE A 161 24.19 -35.75 -12.57
N ASP A 162 24.74 -36.30 -13.65
CA ASP A 162 25.74 -37.37 -13.59
C ASP A 162 27.07 -36.88 -13.01
N SER A 163 27.60 -35.77 -13.54
CA SER A 163 28.89 -35.23 -13.09
C SER A 163 28.90 -34.76 -11.64
N GLN A 164 27.77 -34.29 -11.13
CA GLN A 164 27.64 -33.77 -9.76
C GLN A 164 26.93 -34.74 -8.81
N SER A 165 26.60 -35.96 -9.27
CA SER A 165 25.89 -36.99 -8.50
C SER A 165 24.60 -36.45 -7.84
N LEU A 166 23.80 -35.72 -8.61
CA LEU A 166 22.51 -35.19 -8.16
C LEU A 166 21.42 -36.26 -8.24
N ILE A 167 20.37 -36.11 -7.44
CA ILE A 167 19.26 -37.05 -7.33
C ILE A 167 17.97 -36.33 -7.75
N VAL A 168 17.24 -36.91 -8.70
CA VAL A 168 15.93 -36.39 -9.13
C VAL A 168 14.83 -37.07 -8.34
N LEU A 169 13.93 -36.28 -7.74
CA LEU A 169 12.84 -36.78 -6.88
C LEU A 169 11.52 -37.04 -7.63
N ASN A 170 11.44 -36.61 -8.88
CA ASN A 170 10.21 -36.69 -9.68
C ASN A 170 9.77 -38.14 -9.92
N SER A 171 8.46 -38.37 -9.82
CA SER A 171 7.82 -39.62 -10.24
C SER A 171 7.36 -39.57 -11.71
N LYS A 172 6.76 -40.65 -12.23
CA LYS A 172 6.18 -40.73 -13.59
C LYS A 172 4.98 -39.79 -13.81
N THR A 173 4.49 -39.13 -12.76
CA THR A 173 3.39 -38.15 -12.84
C THR A 173 3.77 -36.94 -13.69
N LYS A 174 2.90 -36.60 -14.65
CA LYS A 174 3.10 -35.43 -15.53
C LYS A 174 3.01 -34.12 -14.75
N THR A 175 3.89 -33.17 -15.07
CA THR A 175 3.96 -31.86 -14.41
C THR A 175 3.47 -30.72 -15.30
N CYS A 176 3.29 -30.97 -16.59
CA CYS A 176 2.67 -30.05 -17.53
C CYS A 176 1.66 -30.77 -18.45
N ARG A 177 0.61 -30.06 -18.87
CA ARG A 177 -0.55 -30.61 -19.62
C ARG A 177 -0.20 -31.27 -20.96
N ASN A 178 0.91 -30.91 -21.59
CA ASN A 178 1.36 -31.54 -22.84
C ASN A 178 2.02 -32.92 -22.61
N ALA A 179 1.63 -33.61 -21.53
CA ALA A 179 2.20 -34.88 -21.08
C ALA A 179 3.72 -34.84 -20.87
N SER A 180 4.28 -33.69 -20.52
CA SER A 180 5.71 -33.51 -20.23
C SER A 180 5.99 -33.45 -18.73
N ILE A 181 7.23 -33.83 -18.37
CA ILE A 181 7.79 -33.72 -17.02
C ILE A 181 8.96 -32.74 -17.12
N ILE A 182 8.64 -31.45 -16.98
CA ILE A 182 9.59 -30.33 -17.16
C ILE A 182 9.81 -29.53 -15.87
N ASP A 183 8.83 -29.57 -14.96
CA ASP A 183 8.99 -29.05 -13.61
C ASP A 183 9.65 -30.12 -12.74
N LEU A 184 10.87 -29.86 -12.27
CA LEU A 184 11.70 -30.84 -11.57
C LEU A 184 12.02 -30.40 -10.13
N THR A 185 12.26 -31.39 -9.28
CA THR A 185 12.86 -31.22 -7.95
C THR A 185 14.09 -32.13 -7.88
N VAL A 186 15.28 -31.51 -7.75
CA VAL A 186 16.58 -32.16 -7.81
C VAL A 186 17.38 -31.81 -6.56
N THR A 187 18.03 -32.78 -5.94
CA THR A 187 18.78 -32.60 -4.69
C THR A 187 20.21 -33.09 -4.82
N ASN A 188 21.13 -32.53 -4.04
CA ASN A 188 22.39 -33.24 -3.77
C ASN A 188 22.15 -34.40 -2.79
N SER A 189 23.15 -35.28 -2.62
CA SER A 189 23.08 -36.44 -1.72
C SER A 189 22.72 -36.05 -0.27
N LYS A 190 23.18 -34.90 0.20
CA LYS A 190 22.90 -34.38 1.55
C LYS A 190 21.44 -33.94 1.74
N ALA A 191 20.80 -33.40 0.71
CA ALA A 191 19.41 -32.93 0.78
C ALA A 191 18.36 -34.01 0.54
N TYR A 192 18.74 -35.14 -0.08
CA TYR A 192 17.81 -36.24 -0.37
C TYR A 192 17.04 -36.70 0.86
N SER A 193 17.74 -36.89 1.98
CA SER A 193 17.12 -37.34 3.25
C SER A 193 16.19 -36.30 3.87
N TYR A 194 16.33 -35.01 3.54
CA TYR A 194 15.48 -33.94 4.07
C TYR A 194 14.13 -33.87 3.35
N VAL A 195 14.03 -34.33 2.11
CA VAL A 195 12.80 -34.16 1.31
C VAL A 195 11.88 -35.37 1.47
N SER A 196 10.62 -35.12 1.79
CA SER A 196 9.58 -36.14 1.92
C SER A 196 8.24 -35.64 1.36
N ASN A 197 7.26 -36.55 1.26
CA ASN A 197 5.89 -36.22 0.83
C ASN A 197 5.84 -35.47 -0.52
N TRP A 198 6.76 -35.80 -1.44
CA TRP A 198 6.77 -35.23 -2.78
C TRP A 198 5.56 -35.76 -3.55
N ASN A 199 4.74 -34.86 -4.08
CA ASN A 199 3.55 -35.22 -4.86
C ASN A 199 3.16 -34.11 -5.85
N VAL A 200 2.55 -34.51 -6.97
CA VAL A 200 1.89 -33.61 -7.91
C VAL A 200 0.42 -33.45 -7.53
N THR A 201 -0.03 -32.21 -7.41
CA THR A 201 -1.37 -31.82 -6.99
C THR A 201 -1.93 -30.76 -7.94
N ARG A 202 -3.24 -30.51 -7.89
CA ARG A 202 -3.93 -29.56 -8.78
C ARG A 202 -4.41 -28.32 -8.03
N LEU A 203 -3.47 -27.51 -7.51
CA LEU A 203 -3.85 -26.28 -6.77
C LEU A 203 -4.16 -25.10 -7.71
N CYS A 204 -3.67 -25.12 -8.95
CA CYS A 204 -3.88 -24.07 -9.95
C CYS A 204 -4.34 -24.63 -11.30
N GLU A 205 -5.64 -24.57 -11.57
CA GLU A 205 -6.20 -25.10 -12.82
C GLU A 205 -6.23 -24.10 -13.97
N MET A 206 -5.98 -22.82 -13.71
CA MET A 206 -5.78 -21.80 -14.72
C MET A 206 -4.37 -21.83 -15.33
N SER A 207 -3.42 -22.57 -14.74
CA SER A 207 -2.10 -22.85 -15.32
C SER A 207 -2.07 -24.24 -15.94
N ASP A 208 -1.41 -24.39 -17.09
CA ASP A 208 -1.09 -25.68 -17.72
C ASP A 208 0.05 -26.45 -17.06
N HIS A 209 0.67 -25.88 -16.03
CA HIS A 209 1.57 -26.59 -15.13
C HIS A 209 0.82 -27.07 -13.89
N GLU A 210 1.12 -28.29 -13.47
CA GLU A 210 0.62 -28.89 -12.25
C GLU A 210 1.44 -28.43 -11.03
N THR A 211 0.84 -28.50 -9.85
CA THR A 211 1.46 -28.01 -8.61
C THR A 211 2.28 -29.12 -7.94
N ILE A 212 3.58 -28.92 -7.75
CA ILE A 212 4.41 -29.85 -6.99
C ILE A 212 4.41 -29.42 -5.51
N VAL A 213 4.21 -30.37 -4.61
CA VAL A 213 4.24 -30.16 -3.16
C VAL A 213 5.24 -31.13 -2.55
N PHE A 214 6.11 -30.64 -1.67
CA PHE A 214 7.02 -31.49 -0.89
C PHE A 214 7.28 -30.86 0.48
N THR A 215 7.80 -31.67 1.40
CA THR A 215 8.10 -31.26 2.76
C THR A 215 9.60 -31.40 3.02
N ILE A 216 10.23 -30.33 3.51
CA ILE A 216 11.61 -30.36 3.98
C ILE A 216 11.57 -30.63 5.48
N ASN A 217 12.00 -31.82 5.89
CA ASN A 217 12.09 -32.25 7.28
C ASN A 217 13.51 -32.08 7.80
N SER A 218 13.62 -31.71 9.06
CA SER A 218 14.87 -31.68 9.79
C SER A 218 14.82 -32.74 10.89
N PHE A 219 15.49 -33.88 10.67
CA PHE A 219 15.34 -35.08 11.51
C PHE A 219 16.06 -34.98 12.86
N ASN A 220 17.11 -34.16 12.99
CA ASN A 220 17.90 -33.97 14.22
C ASN A 220 18.23 -32.50 14.53
N ASP A 221 17.51 -31.57 13.91
CA ASP A 221 17.70 -30.12 14.08
C ASP A 221 16.32 -29.43 13.97
N GLN A 222 16.23 -28.15 14.29
CA GLN A 222 14.99 -27.39 14.19
C GLN A 222 15.23 -26.13 13.37
N PHE A 223 14.22 -25.75 12.57
CA PHE A 223 14.28 -24.49 11.85
C PHE A 223 14.31 -23.31 12.83
N GLU A 224 15.20 -22.36 12.57
CA GLU A 224 15.34 -21.19 13.41
C GLU A 224 14.12 -20.28 13.26
N LYS A 225 13.61 -19.81 14.39
CA LYS A 225 12.51 -18.87 14.44
C LYS A 225 13.02 -17.47 14.73
N HIS A 226 12.92 -16.59 13.76
CA HIS A 226 12.95 -15.16 14.02
C HIS A 226 11.59 -14.76 14.62
N TYR A 227 11.63 -14.27 15.86
CA TYR A 227 10.49 -13.59 16.47
C TYR A 227 10.28 -12.26 15.76
N ILE A 228 9.32 -12.24 14.83
CA ILE A 228 8.78 -10.98 14.32
C ILE A 228 8.31 -10.22 15.55
N LYS A 229 8.99 -9.12 15.89
CA LYS A 229 8.52 -8.16 16.90
C LYS A 229 7.16 -7.66 16.43
N SER A 230 6.10 -8.38 16.79
CA SER A 230 4.76 -7.89 16.55
C SER A 230 4.66 -6.62 17.39
N THR A 231 4.26 -5.51 16.79
CA THR A 231 3.91 -4.33 17.56
C THR A 231 2.87 -4.75 18.59
N TRP A 232 3.17 -4.58 19.86
CA TRP A 232 2.22 -4.77 20.95
C TRP A 232 0.89 -4.09 20.64
N LYS A 233 -0.23 -4.68 21.07
CA LYS A 233 -1.42 -3.85 21.25
C LYS A 233 -1.14 -2.99 22.48
N PHE A 234 -0.70 -1.75 22.24
CA PHE A 234 -0.59 -0.79 23.32
C PHE A 234 -1.99 -0.49 23.85
N ILE A 235 -2.19 -0.80 25.12
CA ILE A 235 -3.42 -0.52 25.87
C ILE A 235 -2.97 0.33 27.05
N GLU A 236 -3.41 1.59 27.07
CA GLU A 236 -2.94 2.58 28.04
C GLU A 236 -3.27 2.20 29.49
N SER A 237 -4.37 1.45 29.71
CA SER A 237 -4.76 0.92 31.03
C SER A 237 -3.78 -0.09 31.61
N ASP A 238 -2.95 -0.74 30.79
CA ASP A 238 -2.10 -1.85 31.22
C ASP A 238 -0.70 -1.38 31.63
N MET A 239 -0.44 -0.05 31.59
CA MET A 239 0.87 0.54 31.87
C MET A 239 1.36 0.31 33.30
N SER A 240 0.47 0.34 34.30
CA SER A 240 0.82 0.05 35.69
C SER A 240 1.26 -1.40 35.87
N SER A 241 0.57 -2.35 35.22
CA SER A 241 0.93 -3.76 35.21
C SER A 241 2.29 -4.00 34.52
N TYR A 242 2.57 -3.27 33.42
CA TYR A 242 3.87 -3.32 32.73
C TYR A 242 5.02 -2.89 33.64
N LEU A 243 4.88 -1.76 34.35
CA LEU A 243 5.91 -1.28 35.27
C LEU A 243 6.17 -2.27 36.41
N ASN A 244 5.12 -2.92 36.93
CA ASN A 244 5.25 -3.92 37.98
C ASN A 244 5.91 -5.24 37.51
N ASN A 245 5.92 -5.52 36.20
CA ASN A 245 6.52 -6.73 35.63
C ASN A 245 7.98 -6.54 35.18
N ILE A 246 8.54 -5.33 35.35
CA ILE A 246 9.95 -5.06 35.12
C ILE A 246 10.74 -5.71 36.26
N ASP A 247 11.61 -6.66 35.92
CA ASP A 247 12.43 -7.36 36.90
C ASP A 247 13.49 -6.42 37.51
N GLN A 248 13.29 -6.05 38.78
CA GLN A 248 14.21 -5.19 39.51
C GLN A 248 15.56 -5.85 39.74
N HIS A 249 15.63 -7.18 39.86
CA HIS A 249 16.89 -7.88 40.07
C HIS A 249 17.79 -7.74 38.84
N SER A 250 17.25 -7.97 37.64
CA SER A 250 17.96 -7.75 36.37
C SER A 250 18.42 -6.30 36.19
N ILE A 251 17.66 -5.32 36.68
CA ILE A 251 18.08 -3.89 36.69
C ILE A 251 19.26 -3.67 37.64
N CYS A 252 19.24 -4.26 38.84
CA CYS A 252 20.37 -4.18 39.77
C CYS A 252 21.65 -4.80 39.17
N CYS A 253 21.56 -5.98 38.54
CA CYS A 253 22.69 -6.60 37.86
C CYS A 253 23.20 -5.76 36.67
N LEU A 254 22.30 -5.09 35.94
CA LEU A 254 22.69 -4.16 34.88
C LEU A 254 23.42 -2.94 35.44
N ASN A 255 22.97 -2.38 36.56
CA ASN A 255 23.62 -1.25 37.22
C ASN A 255 25.02 -1.62 37.71
N GLN A 256 25.21 -2.82 38.27
CA GLN A 256 26.53 -3.34 38.61
C GLN A 256 27.42 -3.47 37.37
N PHE A 257 26.90 -4.06 36.29
CA PHE A 257 27.64 -4.16 35.02
C PHE A 257 28.04 -2.79 34.45
N LEU A 258 27.20 -1.76 34.60
CA LEU A 258 27.47 -0.39 34.15
C LEU A 258 28.59 0.29 34.95
N HIS A 259 28.75 -0.05 36.24
CA HIS A 259 29.85 0.47 37.05
C HIS A 259 31.22 -0.06 36.59
N ASP A 260 31.26 -1.23 35.97
CA ASP A 260 32.49 -1.88 35.49
C ASP A 260 32.78 -1.61 33.99
N CYS A 261 32.02 -0.72 33.34
CA CYS A 261 32.11 -0.48 31.90
C CYS A 261 33.22 0.50 31.50
N ASN A 262 34.29 -0.02 30.88
CA ASN A 262 35.45 0.79 30.44
C ASN A 262 35.62 0.90 28.91
N SER A 263 34.68 0.38 28.10
CA SER A 263 34.79 0.40 26.63
C SER A 263 33.45 0.58 25.91
N PHE A 264 33.49 1.01 24.64
CA PHE A 264 32.30 1.19 23.79
C PHE A 264 31.51 -0.10 23.54
N THR A 265 32.16 -1.27 23.49
CA THR A 265 31.46 -2.56 23.29
C THR A 265 30.68 -2.97 24.54
N ASN A 266 31.13 -2.57 25.74
CA ASN A 266 30.39 -2.78 26.98
C ASN A 266 29.07 -1.97 27.01
N ILE A 267 29.05 -0.78 26.40
CA ILE A 267 27.85 0.06 26.31
C ILE A 267 26.80 -0.60 25.41
N ASP A 268 27.17 -1.11 24.23
CA ASP A 268 26.25 -1.82 23.34
C ASP A 268 25.68 -3.09 24.01
N SER A 269 26.52 -3.80 24.78
CA SER A 269 26.09 -4.95 25.59
C SER A 269 25.10 -4.54 26.69
N ALA A 270 25.34 -3.41 27.36
CA ALA A 270 24.43 -2.87 28.37
C ALA A 270 23.07 -2.46 27.75
N ILE A 271 23.09 -1.79 26.59
CA ILE A 271 21.87 -1.42 25.85
C ILE A 271 21.09 -2.67 25.45
N SER A 272 21.77 -3.72 24.98
CA SER A 272 21.13 -5.00 24.64
C SER A 272 20.46 -5.66 25.85
N LYS A 273 21.15 -5.70 27.00
CA LYS A 273 20.62 -6.21 28.27
C LYS A 273 19.39 -5.41 28.74
N LEU A 274 19.49 -4.08 28.74
CA LEU A 274 18.37 -3.19 29.11
C LEU A 274 17.16 -3.38 28.19
N THR A 275 17.41 -3.46 26.88
CA THR A 275 16.36 -3.70 25.88
C THR A 275 15.67 -5.03 26.11
N LYS A 276 16.43 -6.07 26.49
CA LYS A 276 15.88 -7.40 26.80
C LYS A 276 14.95 -7.36 28.02
N ILE A 277 15.35 -6.69 29.11
CA ILE A 277 14.53 -6.54 30.33
C ILE A 277 13.16 -5.93 30.00
N TYR A 278 13.15 -4.81 29.28
CA TYR A 278 11.89 -4.14 28.91
C TYR A 278 11.03 -4.96 27.95
N ILE A 279 11.66 -5.65 26.99
CA ILE A 279 10.93 -6.51 26.05
C ILE A 279 10.29 -7.71 26.77
N GLU A 280 10.97 -8.31 27.74
CA GLU A 280 10.44 -9.44 28.52
C GLU A 280 9.26 -9.02 29.41
N ALA A 281 9.35 -7.86 30.07
CA ALA A 281 8.23 -7.28 30.82
C ALA A 281 7.03 -7.01 29.89
N ALA A 282 7.29 -6.53 28.68
CA ALA A 282 6.26 -6.28 27.68
C ALA A 282 5.57 -7.58 27.21
N TYR A 283 6.31 -8.70 27.07
CA TYR A 283 5.74 -10.02 26.71
C TYR A 283 4.79 -10.57 27.77
N LYS A 284 4.99 -10.23 29.05
CA LYS A 284 4.14 -10.69 30.15
C LYS A 284 2.81 -9.93 30.22
N VAL A 285 2.78 -8.67 29.78
CA VAL A 285 1.64 -7.77 30.00
C VAL A 285 0.86 -7.49 28.72
N PHE A 286 1.55 -7.12 27.63
CA PHE A 286 0.84 -6.67 26.43
C PHE A 286 0.48 -7.85 25.53
N PRO A 287 -0.77 -7.94 25.06
CA PRO A 287 -1.12 -8.92 24.05
C PRO A 287 -0.37 -8.60 22.76
N VAL A 288 0.49 -9.54 22.38
CA VAL A 288 1.15 -9.60 21.07
C VAL A 288 0.05 -9.52 19.99
N ARG A 289 0.20 -8.63 19.01
CA ARG A 289 -0.71 -8.64 17.85
C ARG A 289 -0.52 -9.99 17.17
N LYS A 290 -1.52 -10.88 17.30
CA LYS A 290 -1.54 -12.15 16.58
C LYS A 290 -1.38 -11.83 15.10
N SER A 291 -0.20 -12.11 14.54
CA SER A 291 -0.10 -12.29 13.10
C SER A 291 -0.93 -13.52 12.82
N SER A 292 -2.00 -13.34 12.07
CA SER A 292 -2.64 -14.48 11.43
C SER A 292 -1.55 -15.17 10.61
N SER A 293 -1.17 -16.40 10.96
CA SER A 293 -0.15 -17.17 10.21
C SER A 293 -0.57 -17.38 8.76
N TYR A 294 -1.87 -17.30 8.51
CA TYR A 294 -2.47 -17.33 7.18
C TYR A 294 -2.93 -15.95 6.78
N PRO A 295 -2.82 -15.56 5.51
CA PRO A 295 -3.42 -14.31 5.06
C PRO A 295 -4.93 -14.36 5.40
N LYS A 296 -5.55 -13.23 5.75
CA LYS A 296 -7.01 -13.21 5.96
C LYS A 296 -7.70 -13.73 4.69
N LYS A 297 -8.60 -14.72 4.82
CA LYS A 297 -9.41 -15.27 3.71
C LYS A 297 -9.87 -14.12 2.83
N TYR A 298 -9.62 -14.18 1.53
CA TYR A 298 -9.96 -13.07 0.63
C TYR A 298 -11.46 -12.80 0.74
N SER A 299 -11.83 -11.61 1.18
CA SER A 299 -13.23 -11.24 1.40
C SER A 299 -14.09 -11.28 0.13
N TRP A 300 -13.48 -11.43 -1.05
CA TRP A 300 -14.16 -11.49 -2.33
C TRP A 300 -14.45 -12.91 -2.84
N TRP A 301 -13.89 -13.95 -2.23
CA TRP A 301 -14.15 -15.32 -2.64
C TRP A 301 -15.44 -15.84 -2.00
N SER A 302 -16.36 -16.40 -2.80
CA SER A 302 -17.69 -16.84 -2.35
C SER A 302 -17.96 -18.29 -2.74
N ASN A 303 -18.91 -18.94 -2.06
CA ASN A 303 -19.31 -20.31 -2.39
C ASN A 303 -19.77 -20.44 -3.86
N LEU A 304 -20.41 -19.40 -4.42
CA LEU A 304 -20.77 -19.36 -5.83
C LEU A 304 -19.55 -19.47 -6.76
N LEU A 305 -18.44 -18.80 -6.41
CA LEU A 305 -17.19 -18.91 -7.18
C LEU A 305 -16.56 -20.28 -7.04
N ASP A 306 -16.68 -20.94 -5.88
CA ASP A 306 -16.24 -22.32 -5.71
C ASP A 306 -17.05 -23.29 -6.58
N SER A 307 -18.37 -23.17 -6.62
CA SER A 307 -19.20 -23.97 -7.52
C SER A 307 -18.87 -23.73 -8.99
N GLN A 308 -18.66 -22.47 -9.39
CA GLN A 308 -18.22 -22.13 -10.75
C GLN A 308 -16.83 -22.67 -11.06
N LYS A 309 -15.91 -22.68 -10.09
CA LYS A 309 -14.58 -23.28 -10.20
C LYS A 309 -14.69 -24.79 -10.42
N GLN A 310 -15.46 -25.49 -9.60
CA GLN A 310 -15.68 -26.95 -9.74
C GLN A 310 -16.30 -27.30 -11.10
N TYR A 311 -17.31 -26.55 -11.53
CA TYR A 311 -17.92 -26.75 -12.84
C TYR A 311 -16.93 -26.48 -13.99
N PHE A 312 -16.14 -25.40 -13.89
CA PHE A 312 -15.08 -25.13 -14.85
C PHE A 312 -14.05 -26.26 -14.90
N HIS A 313 -13.63 -26.80 -13.74
CA HIS A 313 -12.71 -27.94 -13.64
C HIS A 313 -13.28 -29.19 -14.32
N TYR A 314 -14.56 -29.50 -14.06
CA TYR A 314 -15.26 -30.61 -14.69
C TYR A 314 -15.26 -30.48 -16.22
N ILE A 315 -15.69 -29.34 -16.76
CA ILE A 315 -15.73 -29.11 -18.22
C ILE A 315 -14.32 -29.13 -18.83
N LYS A 316 -13.34 -28.54 -18.14
CA LYS A 316 -11.95 -28.56 -18.60
C LYS A 316 -11.41 -29.99 -18.68
N ASN A 317 -11.70 -30.84 -17.71
CA ASN A 317 -11.26 -32.24 -17.71
C ASN A 317 -11.91 -33.02 -18.87
N LEU A 318 -13.17 -32.78 -19.19
CA LEU A 318 -13.82 -33.38 -20.35
C LEU A 318 -13.18 -32.95 -21.68
N TYR A 319 -12.79 -31.68 -21.79
CA TYR A 319 -12.15 -31.14 -22.99
C TYR A 319 -10.77 -31.75 -23.29
N TYR A 320 -9.97 -32.03 -22.26
CA TYR A 320 -8.60 -32.57 -22.43
C TYR A 320 -8.52 -34.10 -22.39
N ARG A 321 -9.66 -34.81 -22.35
CA ARG A 321 -9.67 -36.28 -22.49
C ARG A 321 -9.28 -36.67 -23.92
N HIS A 322 -8.67 -37.86 -24.05
CA HIS A 322 -8.34 -38.44 -25.36
C HIS A 322 -9.57 -38.59 -26.26
N ASP A 323 -10.71 -38.94 -25.67
CA ASP A 323 -12.03 -38.85 -26.29
C ASP A 323 -12.62 -37.46 -25.97
N GLN A 324 -12.50 -36.53 -26.92
CA GLN A 324 -12.84 -35.13 -26.72
C GLN A 324 -14.36 -34.93 -26.69
N GLN A 325 -14.94 -35.05 -25.50
CA GLN A 325 -16.40 -35.01 -25.27
C GLN A 325 -17.00 -33.59 -25.31
N VAL A 326 -16.16 -32.56 -25.33
CA VAL A 326 -16.60 -31.15 -25.24
C VAL A 326 -15.92 -30.31 -26.32
N SER A 327 -16.70 -29.48 -27.01
CA SER A 327 -16.17 -28.55 -28.02
C SER A 327 -15.34 -27.42 -27.38
N TYR A 328 -14.35 -26.92 -28.13
CA TYR A 328 -13.53 -25.79 -27.70
C TYR A 328 -14.36 -24.54 -27.38
N GLU A 329 -15.40 -24.25 -28.16
CA GLU A 329 -16.22 -23.05 -27.97
C GLU A 329 -17.02 -23.11 -26.66
N PHE A 330 -17.52 -24.30 -26.29
CA PHE A 330 -18.20 -24.50 -25.02
C PHE A 330 -17.25 -24.32 -23.83
N TYR A 331 -16.08 -24.96 -23.87
CA TYR A 331 -15.02 -24.79 -22.86
C TYR A 331 -14.63 -23.31 -22.69
N LYS A 332 -14.41 -22.62 -23.81
CA LYS A 332 -14.05 -21.20 -23.84
C LYS A 332 -15.14 -20.31 -23.23
N ASN A 333 -16.42 -20.58 -23.50
CA ASN A 333 -17.54 -19.86 -22.91
C ASN A 333 -17.58 -20.03 -21.38
N VAL A 334 -17.51 -21.27 -20.88
CA VAL A 334 -17.48 -21.56 -19.43
C VAL A 334 -16.30 -20.87 -18.76
N ARG A 335 -15.10 -20.94 -19.35
CA ARG A 335 -13.90 -20.25 -18.86
C ARG A 335 -14.11 -18.74 -18.80
N ASN A 336 -14.64 -18.12 -19.85
CA ASN A 336 -14.85 -16.67 -19.92
C ASN A 336 -15.88 -16.20 -18.88
N ASN A 337 -16.95 -16.98 -18.67
CA ASN A 337 -17.95 -16.70 -17.64
C ASN A 337 -17.36 -16.77 -16.23
N TYR A 338 -16.58 -17.82 -15.93
CA TYR A 338 -15.87 -17.93 -14.65
C TYR A 338 -14.92 -16.75 -14.42
N ILE A 339 -14.11 -16.38 -15.42
CA ILE A 339 -13.21 -15.21 -15.35
C ILE A 339 -14.00 -13.91 -15.12
N LYS A 340 -15.15 -13.73 -15.79
CA LYS A 340 -16.03 -12.56 -15.61
C LYS A 340 -16.56 -12.48 -14.18
N SER A 341 -16.98 -13.60 -13.60
CA SER A 341 -17.43 -13.68 -12.20
C SER A 341 -16.31 -13.33 -11.22
N ILE A 342 -15.09 -13.85 -11.41
CA ILE A 342 -13.91 -13.48 -10.58
C ILE A 342 -13.68 -11.96 -10.62
N ARG A 343 -13.67 -11.37 -11.83
CA ARG A 343 -13.46 -9.92 -12.01
C ARG A 343 -14.58 -9.11 -11.36
N LYS A 344 -15.82 -9.58 -11.37
CA LYS A 344 -16.96 -8.94 -10.70
C LYS A 344 -16.79 -8.98 -9.18
N ALA A 345 -16.60 -10.17 -8.61
CA ALA A 345 -16.46 -10.35 -7.16
C ALA A 345 -15.33 -9.51 -6.55
N LYS A 346 -14.19 -9.43 -7.25
CA LYS A 346 -13.07 -8.54 -6.86
C LYS A 346 -13.46 -7.07 -6.83
N ARG A 347 -14.16 -6.59 -7.87
CA ARG A 347 -14.62 -5.19 -7.94
C ARG A 347 -15.60 -4.89 -6.82
N ASP A 348 -16.53 -5.81 -6.56
CA ASP A 348 -17.59 -5.65 -5.56
C ASP A 348 -17.02 -5.66 -4.14
N SER A 349 -16.07 -6.55 -3.85
CA SER A 349 -15.37 -6.55 -2.57
C SER A 349 -14.46 -5.33 -2.38
N PHE A 350 -13.73 -4.91 -3.41
CA PHE A 350 -12.94 -3.69 -3.31
C PHE A 350 -13.83 -2.46 -3.09
N ARG A 351 -15.00 -2.41 -3.74
CA ARG A 351 -16.03 -1.42 -3.47
C ARG A 351 -16.50 -1.50 -2.02
N SER A 352 -16.88 -2.68 -1.54
CA SER A 352 -17.29 -2.89 -0.14
C SER A 352 -16.22 -2.43 0.84
N PHE A 353 -14.95 -2.73 0.57
CA PHE A 353 -13.81 -2.30 1.38
C PHE A 353 -13.67 -0.77 1.40
N LEU A 354 -13.79 -0.09 0.26
CA LEU A 354 -13.74 1.37 0.19
C LEU A 354 -14.94 2.02 0.89
N GLU A 355 -16.08 1.36 0.84
CA GLU A 355 -17.36 1.78 1.40
C GLU A 355 -17.53 1.48 2.87
N ASP A 356 -16.69 0.62 3.43
CA ASP A 356 -16.72 0.17 4.81
C ASP A 356 -16.51 1.36 5.76
N VAL A 357 -17.55 1.64 6.55
CA VAL A 357 -17.61 2.68 7.58
C VAL A 357 -17.65 1.95 8.91
N ASN A 358 -16.53 1.96 9.65
CA ASN A 358 -16.54 1.49 11.03
C ASN A 358 -17.44 2.40 11.86
N SER A 359 -18.13 1.87 12.86
CA SER A 359 -19.02 2.61 13.77
C SER A 359 -18.38 3.84 14.44
N SER A 360 -17.03 3.92 14.47
CA SER A 360 -16.26 5.03 15.04
C SER A 360 -15.71 6.04 14.03
N ASP A 361 -15.72 5.76 12.72
CA ASP A 361 -15.09 6.63 11.71
C ASP A 361 -16.03 6.86 10.52
N HIS A 362 -16.79 7.97 10.59
CA HIS A 362 -17.83 8.38 9.64
C HIS A 362 -17.37 8.52 8.18
N PHE A 363 -16.05 8.56 7.93
CA PHE A 363 -15.47 8.73 6.59
C PHE A 363 -14.91 7.43 5.98
N GLY A 364 -14.92 6.32 6.73
CA GLY A 364 -14.59 4.97 6.24
C GLY A 364 -13.14 4.73 5.79
N ASN A 365 -12.88 3.56 5.21
CA ASN A 365 -11.53 3.15 4.77
C ASN A 365 -10.94 4.06 3.68
N THR A 366 -11.76 4.63 2.79
CA THR A 366 -11.27 5.53 1.74
C THR A 366 -10.60 6.78 2.33
N TYR A 367 -11.19 7.37 3.36
CA TYR A 367 -10.63 8.53 4.06
C TYR A 367 -9.29 8.19 4.72
N ARG A 368 -9.21 7.02 5.37
CA ARG A 368 -7.97 6.54 6.00
C ARG A 368 -6.84 6.39 4.98
N ILE A 369 -7.12 5.79 3.82
CA ILE A 369 -6.15 5.67 2.72
C ILE A 369 -5.67 7.04 2.26
N LEU A 370 -6.60 7.97 2.01
CA LEU A 370 -6.27 9.33 1.58
C LEU A 370 -5.42 10.05 2.62
N LYS A 371 -5.78 9.97 3.91
CA LYS A 371 -5.01 10.58 5.00
C LYS A 371 -3.60 10.02 5.07
N LEU A 372 -3.44 8.69 4.98
CA LEU A 372 -2.13 8.02 4.98
C LEU A 372 -1.26 8.42 3.79
N LEU A 373 -1.85 8.51 2.59
CA LEU A 373 -1.10 8.83 1.37
C LEU A 373 -0.83 10.33 1.20
N THR A 374 -1.55 11.19 1.92
CA THR A 374 -1.39 12.66 1.87
C THR A 374 -0.62 13.23 3.05
N SER A 375 -0.50 12.49 4.16
CA SER A 375 0.36 12.89 5.26
C SER A 375 1.82 12.91 4.79
N ASN A 376 2.49 14.06 4.90
CA ASN A 376 3.93 14.15 4.73
C ASN A 376 4.60 13.32 5.83
N THR A 377 4.97 12.07 5.52
CA THR A 377 5.81 11.23 6.39
C THR A 377 7.27 11.66 6.32
N ASN A 378 7.55 12.97 6.39
CA ASN A 378 8.89 13.48 6.62
C ASN A 378 9.25 13.46 8.11
N ASN A 379 8.26 13.24 8.98
CA ASN A 379 8.49 12.84 10.37
C ASN A 379 8.54 11.32 10.46
N LYS A 380 9.40 10.67 9.65
CA LYS A 380 9.94 9.40 10.10
C LYS A 380 10.91 9.78 11.21
N ILE A 381 10.48 9.64 12.46
CA ILE A 381 11.43 9.49 13.55
C ILE A 381 12.35 8.35 13.08
N PRO A 382 13.66 8.57 12.92
CA PRO A 382 14.54 7.49 12.53
C PRO A 382 14.36 6.39 13.57
N MET A 383 13.87 5.22 13.15
CA MET A 383 13.94 4.05 14.01
C MET A 383 15.42 3.75 14.18
N ILE A 384 15.93 4.03 15.37
CA ILE A 384 17.33 3.85 15.77
C ILE A 384 17.81 2.42 15.47
N ASP A 385 16.89 1.44 15.43
CA ASP A 385 17.18 0.04 15.11
C ASP A 385 17.71 -0.21 13.68
N GLN A 386 17.46 0.68 12.70
CA GLN A 386 17.88 0.48 11.31
C GLN A 386 19.25 1.12 10.98
N ILE A 387 19.85 1.81 11.94
CA ILE A 387 21.12 2.53 11.77
C ILE A 387 22.26 1.65 12.33
N PRO A 388 23.42 1.56 11.65
CA PRO A 388 24.60 0.86 12.16
C PRO A 388 24.97 1.34 13.56
N SER A 389 25.43 0.43 14.44
CA SER A 389 25.73 0.72 15.85
C SER A 389 26.63 1.95 16.04
N SER A 390 27.56 2.17 15.10
CA SER A 390 28.52 3.28 15.07
C SER A 390 27.89 4.67 14.95
N GLU A 391 26.68 4.81 14.39
CA GLU A 391 26.06 6.11 14.11
C GLU A 391 24.93 6.48 15.09
N LYS A 392 24.48 5.53 15.92
CA LYS A 392 23.34 5.72 16.84
C LYS A 392 23.60 6.82 17.87
N GLN A 393 24.81 6.86 18.43
CA GLN A 393 25.18 7.79 19.50
C GLN A 393 25.25 9.24 19.01
N HIS A 394 25.71 9.45 17.78
CA HIS A 394 25.77 10.79 17.17
C HIS A 394 24.37 11.36 16.91
N GLN A 395 23.43 10.54 16.43
CA GLN A 395 22.06 10.97 16.20
C GLN A 395 21.29 11.22 17.51
N MET A 396 21.54 10.41 18.54
CA MET A 396 20.92 10.58 19.86
C MET A 396 21.36 11.89 20.52
N ASN A 397 22.65 12.21 20.46
CA ASN A 397 23.20 13.48 20.94
C ASN A 397 22.67 14.68 20.13
N HIS A 398 22.50 14.52 18.81
CA HIS A 398 21.91 15.55 17.96
C HIS A 398 20.44 15.83 18.31
N MET A 399 19.64 14.80 18.63
CA MET A 399 18.25 14.98 19.07
C MET A 399 18.15 15.60 20.47
N LEU A 400 18.99 15.17 21.42
CA LEU A 400 19.03 15.73 22.79
C LEU A 400 19.41 17.23 22.79
N ASN A 401 20.33 17.63 21.92
CA ASN A 401 20.70 19.03 21.74
C ASN A 401 19.57 19.89 21.14
N GLN A 402 18.67 19.30 20.33
CA GLN A 402 17.50 20.02 19.81
C GLN A 402 16.39 20.21 20.86
N ILE A 403 16.29 19.34 21.86
CA ILE A 403 15.26 19.40 22.92
C ILE A 403 15.64 20.40 24.02
N ARG A 404 16.94 20.51 24.36
CA ARG A 404 17.42 21.37 25.46
C ARG A 404 17.41 22.88 25.16
N LYS A 405 17.12 23.32 23.93
CA LYS A 405 17.02 24.74 23.57
C LYS A 405 15.64 25.04 23.01
N LEU A 406 14.73 25.58 23.82
CA LEU A 406 13.61 26.41 23.33
C LEU A 406 14.15 27.78 22.85
N SER A 407 15.26 27.78 22.10
CA SER A 407 15.73 28.94 21.36
C SER A 407 14.96 29.02 20.05
N ILE A 408 14.57 30.22 19.63
CA ILE A 408 14.00 30.47 18.30
C ILE A 408 14.94 29.85 17.26
N ASN A 409 14.43 28.91 16.47
CA ASN A 409 15.23 28.19 15.49
C ASN A 409 15.49 29.12 14.30
N ASN A 410 16.74 29.59 14.18
CA ASN A 410 17.15 30.53 13.12
C ASN A 410 16.81 30.01 11.72
N ASN A 411 16.86 28.69 11.46
CA ASN A 411 16.53 28.10 10.16
C ASN A 411 15.03 28.04 9.87
N LYS A 412 14.18 28.11 10.89
CA LYS A 412 12.70 28.10 10.74
C LYS A 412 12.09 29.51 10.81
N THR A 413 12.91 30.51 11.12
CA THR A 413 12.46 31.88 11.34
C THR A 413 12.63 32.67 10.05
N ASN A 414 11.54 33.18 9.51
CA ASN A 414 11.52 33.94 8.25
C ASN A 414 10.93 35.33 8.49
N ILE A 415 11.41 36.32 7.75
CA ILE A 415 10.91 37.70 7.81
C ILE A 415 10.27 38.05 6.47
N LEU A 416 9.07 38.64 6.50
CA LEU A 416 8.42 39.22 5.32
C LEU A 416 8.36 40.74 5.48
N TYR A 417 9.07 41.48 4.63
CA TYR A 417 8.99 42.94 4.62
C TYR A 417 7.74 43.41 3.88
N LEU A 418 6.73 43.85 4.61
CA LEU A 418 5.46 44.24 4.01
C LEU A 418 5.53 45.58 3.25
N PHE A 419 6.26 46.59 3.78
CA PHE A 419 6.04 47.98 3.35
C PHE A 419 7.27 48.91 3.28
N LYS A 420 8.52 48.42 3.24
CA LYS A 420 9.71 49.32 3.24
C LYS A 420 10.52 49.28 1.94
N LYS A 421 10.92 50.46 1.42
CA LYS A 421 12.02 50.62 0.43
C LYS A 421 13.36 50.18 1.03
N ASN A 422 13.61 50.48 2.30
CA ASN A 422 14.80 50.06 3.04
C ASN A 422 14.53 48.77 3.82
N LYS A 423 15.21 47.67 3.45
CA LYS A 423 15.09 46.35 4.08
C LYS A 423 16.15 46.23 5.20
N PRO A 424 15.84 46.52 6.49
CA PRO A 424 16.82 46.47 7.56
C PRO A 424 17.29 45.04 7.82
N VAL A 425 18.59 44.82 7.98
CA VAL A 425 19.11 43.50 8.32
C VAL A 425 18.76 43.19 9.78
N ILE A 426 18.10 42.05 10.02
CA ILE A 426 17.69 41.62 11.35
C ILE A 426 18.55 40.43 11.77
N TYR A 427 19.17 40.55 12.94
CA TYR A 427 20.00 39.51 13.56
C TYR A 427 19.27 38.89 14.75
N HIS A 428 19.38 37.58 14.90
CA HIS A 428 18.96 36.85 16.10
C HIS A 428 20.08 35.90 16.53
N SER A 429 20.55 36.05 17.77
CA SER A 429 21.70 35.29 18.32
C SER A 429 22.92 35.28 17.38
N ASN A 430 23.31 36.46 16.88
CA ASN A 430 24.41 36.68 15.91
C ASN A 430 24.25 36.02 14.54
N HIS A 431 23.07 35.46 14.21
CA HIS A 431 22.76 34.99 12.87
C HIS A 431 21.79 35.95 12.16
N GLN A 432 22.12 36.31 10.93
CA GLN A 432 21.23 37.10 10.07
C GLN A 432 20.03 36.25 9.65
N ILE A 433 18.82 36.75 9.88
CA ILE A 433 17.59 36.11 9.39
C ILE A 433 17.36 36.54 7.94
N SER A 434 17.27 35.57 7.03
CA SER A 434 17.00 35.85 5.62
C SER A 434 15.54 36.27 5.41
N PRO A 435 15.28 37.35 4.66
CA PRO A 435 13.92 37.69 4.27
C PRO A 435 13.37 36.70 3.25
N SER A 436 12.06 36.47 3.31
CA SER A 436 11.32 35.63 2.38
C SER A 436 10.24 36.45 1.67
N ASP A 437 9.97 36.13 0.41
CA ASP A 437 8.91 36.78 -0.38
C ASP A 437 7.50 36.31 -0.01
N SER A 438 7.39 35.25 0.80
CA SER A 438 6.11 34.76 1.31
C SER A 438 6.25 34.19 2.73
N ILE A 439 5.24 34.42 3.56
CA ILE A 439 5.17 33.88 4.91
C ILE A 439 3.95 33.00 5.07
N LYS A 440 4.07 31.98 5.93
CA LYS A 440 2.95 31.10 6.28
C LYS A 440 2.57 31.31 7.74
N ILE A 441 1.37 31.81 7.99
CA ILE A 441 0.84 32.02 9.34
C ILE A 441 -0.45 31.21 9.46
N LEU A 442 -0.52 30.34 10.48
CA LEU A 442 -1.70 29.53 10.79
C LEU A 442 -2.29 28.79 9.57
N GLY A 443 -1.43 28.37 8.63
CA GLY A 443 -1.84 27.65 7.42
C GLY A 443 -2.14 28.52 6.19
N LEU A 444 -2.23 29.84 6.33
CA LEU A 444 -2.38 30.80 5.22
C LEU A 444 -1.02 31.27 4.72
N THR A 445 -0.84 31.38 3.40
CA THR A 445 0.44 31.79 2.81
C THR A 445 0.27 33.05 1.99
N PHE A 446 0.83 34.16 2.44
CA PHE A 446 0.74 35.43 1.73
C PHE A 446 2.12 36.02 1.52
N GLY A 447 2.25 36.86 0.49
CA GLY A 447 3.47 37.57 0.17
C GLY A 447 3.21 39.04 -0.06
N ASN A 448 4.25 39.72 -0.52
CA ASN A 448 4.18 41.15 -0.84
C ASN A 448 3.27 41.41 -2.05
N HIS A 449 2.45 42.44 -1.93
CA HIS A 449 1.63 42.94 -3.02
C HIS A 449 2.28 44.19 -3.63
N ARG A 450 2.05 44.44 -4.92
CA ARG A 450 2.52 45.65 -5.63
C ARG A 450 1.87 46.94 -5.10
N HIS A 451 0.75 46.80 -4.37
CA HIS A 451 0.07 47.89 -3.69
C HIS A 451 0.29 47.72 -2.19
N LEU A 452 0.87 48.74 -1.57
CA LEU A 452 1.26 48.74 -0.15
C LEU A 452 0.07 48.66 0.83
N SER A 453 -1.17 48.65 0.34
CA SER A 453 -2.38 48.48 1.17
C SER A 453 -2.98 47.07 1.09
N LYS A 454 -2.36 46.14 0.34
CA LYS A 454 -2.94 44.81 0.08
C LYS A 454 -1.94 43.69 0.37
N LEU A 455 -2.46 42.51 0.69
CA LEU A 455 -1.68 41.28 0.80
C LEU A 455 -1.85 40.45 -0.47
N ASN A 456 -0.77 39.81 -0.92
CA ASN A 456 -0.81 38.93 -2.08
C ASN A 456 -1.06 37.48 -1.65
N PHE A 457 -2.28 36.99 -1.89
CA PHE A 457 -2.67 35.59 -1.61
C PHE A 457 -2.44 34.63 -2.78
N SER A 458 -1.77 35.05 -3.86
CA SER A 458 -1.43 34.14 -4.98
C SER A 458 -0.67 32.88 -4.53
N PRO A 459 0.33 32.98 -3.62
CA PRO A 459 1.00 31.78 -3.08
C PRO A 459 0.02 30.86 -2.35
N HIS A 460 -0.93 31.42 -1.59
CA HIS A 460 -1.97 30.63 -0.92
C HIS A 460 -2.82 29.84 -1.90
N ILE A 461 -3.32 30.51 -2.95
CA ILE A 461 -4.19 29.88 -3.96
C ILE A 461 -3.45 28.76 -4.68
N ASN A 462 -2.17 28.98 -5.04
CA ASN A 462 -1.36 27.94 -5.66
C ASN A 462 -1.17 26.74 -4.70
N ASN A 463 -0.85 26.99 -3.43
CA ASN A 463 -0.72 25.94 -2.42
C ASN A 463 -2.02 25.13 -2.22
N ILE A 464 -3.18 25.81 -2.20
CA ILE A 464 -4.49 25.15 -2.12
C ILE A 464 -4.73 24.28 -3.35
N VAL A 465 -4.47 24.81 -4.55
CA VAL A 465 -4.68 24.10 -5.81
C VAL A 465 -3.79 22.86 -5.87
N ASP A 466 -2.50 22.98 -5.54
CA ASP A 466 -1.56 21.87 -5.58
C ASP A 466 -1.92 20.79 -4.55
N LYS A 467 -2.24 21.19 -3.32
CA LYS A 467 -2.69 20.26 -2.27
C LYS A 467 -3.96 19.51 -2.70
N SER A 468 -4.92 20.23 -3.25
CA SER A 468 -6.18 19.64 -3.73
C SER A 468 -5.96 18.70 -4.90
N GLN A 469 -5.11 19.07 -5.86
CA GLN A 469 -4.76 18.20 -6.99
C GLN A 469 -4.09 16.90 -6.54
N ARG A 470 -3.20 16.96 -5.53
CA ARG A 470 -2.58 15.76 -4.94
C ARG A 470 -3.64 14.81 -4.36
N ILE A 471 -4.56 15.35 -3.55
CA ILE A 471 -5.69 14.57 -2.98
C ILE A 471 -6.53 13.95 -4.12
N CYS A 472 -6.81 14.72 -5.18
CA CYS A 472 -7.61 14.26 -6.31
C CYS A 472 -6.92 13.17 -7.12
N ARG A 473 -5.60 13.27 -7.36
CA ARG A 473 -4.85 12.20 -8.07
C ARG A 473 -4.95 10.88 -7.31
N ILE A 474 -4.86 10.91 -5.99
CA ILE A 474 -5.00 9.71 -5.15
C ILE A 474 -6.44 9.21 -5.16
N LEU A 475 -7.42 10.09 -4.89
CA LEU A 475 -8.85 9.74 -4.86
C LEU A 475 -9.30 9.09 -6.18
N PHE A 476 -8.96 9.71 -7.32
CA PHE A 476 -9.35 9.20 -8.63
C PHE A 476 -8.47 8.04 -9.12
N ALA A 477 -7.34 7.74 -8.48
CA ALA A 477 -6.64 6.48 -8.71
C ALA A 477 -7.34 5.27 -8.06
N LEU A 478 -8.16 5.52 -7.03
CA LEU A 478 -8.94 4.49 -6.32
C LEU A 478 -10.34 4.29 -6.92
N ILE A 479 -10.67 5.03 -7.98
CA ILE A 479 -12.01 5.09 -8.58
C ILE A 479 -11.89 4.86 -10.08
N GLY A 480 -12.62 3.88 -10.61
CA GLY A 480 -12.78 3.68 -12.05
C GLY A 480 -14.20 3.96 -12.53
N ASN A 481 -14.42 3.81 -13.84
CA ASN A 481 -15.76 3.95 -14.43
C ASN A 481 -16.70 2.85 -13.92
N THR A 482 -16.20 1.61 -13.86
CA THR A 482 -16.99 0.40 -13.54
C THR A 482 -16.64 -0.24 -12.19
N TRP A 483 -15.80 0.40 -11.38
CA TRP A 483 -15.31 -0.10 -10.09
C TRP A 483 -14.94 1.05 -9.12
N GLY A 484 -14.86 0.74 -7.82
CA GLY A 484 -14.61 1.73 -6.77
C GLY A 484 -15.90 2.38 -6.25
N LEU A 485 -15.77 3.57 -5.66
CA LEU A 485 -16.86 4.24 -4.93
C LEU A 485 -18.02 4.71 -5.83
N PRO A 486 -19.27 4.71 -5.36
CA PRO A 486 -20.41 5.33 -6.05
C PRO A 486 -20.32 6.87 -6.09
N CYS A 487 -20.95 7.50 -7.09
CA CYS A 487 -20.91 8.97 -7.31
C CYS A 487 -21.31 9.78 -6.06
N LYS A 488 -22.37 9.37 -5.35
CA LYS A 488 -22.83 10.04 -4.12
C LYS A 488 -21.74 10.07 -3.04
N LYS A 489 -21.05 8.95 -2.82
CA LYS A 489 -19.95 8.85 -1.84
C LYS A 489 -18.75 9.70 -2.26
N ARG A 490 -18.44 9.80 -3.56
CA ARG A 490 -17.39 10.68 -4.08
C ARG A 490 -17.69 12.16 -3.82
N ILE A 491 -18.94 12.59 -4.05
CA ILE A 491 -19.39 13.95 -3.75
C ILE A 491 -19.29 14.22 -2.24
N ASN A 492 -19.64 13.26 -1.40
CA ASN A 492 -19.48 13.38 0.06
C ASN A 492 -18.01 13.51 0.48
N LEU A 493 -17.09 12.76 -0.14
CA LEU A 493 -15.65 12.91 0.09
C LEU A 493 -15.15 14.29 -0.33
N TYR A 494 -15.64 14.83 -1.46
CA TYR A 494 -15.35 16.21 -1.84
C TYR A 494 -15.84 17.19 -0.75
N LYS A 495 -17.11 17.08 -0.32
CA LYS A 495 -17.72 17.94 0.70
C LYS A 495 -17.01 17.87 2.07
N GLY A 496 -16.55 16.68 2.46
CA GLY A 496 -15.96 16.40 3.78
C GLY A 496 -14.44 16.56 3.86
N MET A 497 -13.70 16.41 2.76
CA MET A 497 -12.23 16.45 2.77
C MET A 497 -11.65 17.58 1.94
N ILE A 498 -12.11 17.71 0.70
CA ILE A 498 -11.49 18.61 -0.28
C ILE A 498 -11.98 20.03 -0.08
N ARG A 499 -13.30 20.23 0.00
CA ARG A 499 -13.91 21.55 0.20
C ARG A 499 -13.39 22.23 1.47
N PRO A 500 -13.32 21.58 2.66
CA PRO A 500 -12.75 22.20 3.86
C PRO A 500 -11.27 22.60 3.71
N ALA A 501 -10.49 21.81 2.95
CA ALA A 501 -9.09 22.14 2.68
C ALA A 501 -8.94 23.36 1.76
N ILE A 502 -9.86 23.53 0.79
CA ILE A 502 -9.88 24.69 -0.10
C ILE A 502 -10.46 25.92 0.60
N SER A 503 -11.54 25.75 1.38
CA SER A 503 -12.25 26.84 2.05
C SER A 503 -11.56 27.33 3.31
N TYR A 504 -10.40 26.79 3.68
CA TYR A 504 -9.73 27.20 4.91
C TYR A 504 -9.34 28.69 4.85
N GLY A 505 -9.83 29.47 5.82
CA GLY A 505 -9.57 30.91 5.91
C GLY A 505 -10.14 31.76 4.78
N TYR A 506 -11.11 31.26 4.01
CA TYR A 506 -11.70 31.99 2.87
C TYR A 506 -12.20 33.38 3.22
N GLN A 507 -12.70 33.59 4.44
CA GLN A 507 -13.16 34.89 4.94
C GLN A 507 -12.07 35.98 4.91
N ILE A 508 -10.79 35.59 4.92
CA ILE A 508 -9.65 36.51 4.91
C ILE A 508 -9.20 36.78 3.48
N TRP A 509 -8.99 35.73 2.68
CA TRP A 509 -8.33 35.86 1.38
C TRP A 509 -9.30 36.01 0.19
N PHE A 510 -10.56 35.58 0.29
CA PHE A 510 -11.46 35.50 -0.87
C PHE A 510 -11.79 36.87 -1.47
N ASN A 511 -12.01 37.89 -0.64
CA ASN A 511 -12.27 39.25 -1.11
C ASN A 511 -11.01 39.95 -1.63
N GLN A 512 -9.82 39.38 -1.41
CA GLN A 512 -8.52 39.96 -1.78
C GLN A 512 -7.96 39.39 -3.08
N ILE A 513 -8.60 38.37 -3.67
CA ILE A 513 -8.16 37.71 -4.91
C ILE A 513 -8.89 38.28 -6.14
N ASN A 514 -8.25 38.17 -7.31
CA ASN A 514 -8.79 38.69 -8.57
C ASN A 514 -9.69 37.67 -9.30
N LYS A 515 -10.43 38.14 -10.33
CA LYS A 515 -11.34 37.29 -11.13
C LYS A 515 -10.66 36.07 -11.76
N SER A 516 -9.38 36.17 -12.15
CA SER A 516 -8.62 35.04 -12.71
C SER A 516 -8.36 33.95 -11.66
N GLN A 517 -8.03 34.35 -10.44
CA GLN A 517 -7.85 33.43 -9.31
C GLN A 517 -9.16 32.79 -8.88
N ILE A 518 -10.27 33.53 -8.90
CA ILE A 518 -11.61 32.98 -8.65
C ILE A 518 -11.93 31.89 -9.69
N LYS A 519 -11.75 32.18 -10.99
CA LYS A 519 -11.93 31.20 -12.07
C LYS A 519 -11.05 29.96 -11.88
N LYS A 520 -9.81 30.11 -11.39
CA LYS A 520 -8.89 28.99 -11.13
C LYS A 520 -9.43 28.03 -10.06
N ILE A 521 -10.06 28.56 -9.02
CA ILE A 521 -10.66 27.79 -7.92
C ILE A 521 -11.94 27.08 -8.37
N ASP A 522 -12.82 27.80 -9.08
CA ASP A 522 -14.05 27.20 -9.63
C ASP A 522 -13.71 26.11 -10.66
N SER A 523 -12.76 26.35 -11.56
CA SER A 523 -12.26 25.36 -12.51
C SER A 523 -11.63 24.13 -11.84
N LEU A 524 -11.03 24.30 -10.65
CA LEU A 524 -10.55 23.17 -9.85
C LEU A 524 -11.73 22.35 -9.33
N GLN A 525 -12.74 22.98 -8.73
CA GLN A 525 -13.95 22.30 -8.25
C GLN A 525 -14.67 21.59 -9.40
N TYR A 526 -14.91 22.26 -10.52
CA TYR A 526 -15.55 21.68 -11.71
C TYR A 526 -14.87 20.38 -12.13
N ARG A 527 -13.53 20.38 -12.30
CA ARG A 527 -12.77 19.18 -12.69
C ARG A 527 -12.93 18.03 -11.70
N ILE A 528 -13.05 18.33 -10.41
CA ILE A 528 -13.22 17.33 -9.36
C ILE A 528 -14.65 16.75 -9.39
N LEU A 529 -15.65 17.63 -9.50
CA LEU A 529 -17.05 17.23 -9.55
C LEU A 529 -17.36 16.44 -10.83
N ALA A 530 -16.90 16.90 -11.99
CA ALA A 530 -17.05 16.22 -13.27
C ALA A 530 -16.49 14.78 -13.22
N LYS A 531 -15.28 14.60 -12.67
CA LYS A 531 -14.70 13.27 -12.45
C LYS A 531 -15.46 12.46 -11.40
N SER A 532 -16.00 13.10 -10.37
CA SER A 532 -16.81 12.43 -9.34
C SER A 532 -18.07 11.81 -9.92
N ILE A 533 -18.72 12.49 -10.87
CA ILE A 533 -19.91 11.99 -11.57
C ILE A 533 -19.59 11.23 -12.88
N GLN A 534 -18.31 11.11 -13.25
CA GLN A 534 -17.84 10.52 -14.52
C GLN A 534 -18.42 11.20 -15.78
N ALA A 535 -18.63 12.51 -15.71
CA ALA A 535 -19.03 13.29 -16.87
C ALA A 535 -17.89 13.40 -17.89
N TYR A 536 -18.24 13.50 -19.17
CA TYR A 536 -17.30 13.90 -20.22
C TYR A 536 -16.75 15.30 -19.94
N CYS A 537 -15.51 15.57 -20.37
CA CYS A 537 -14.86 16.88 -20.17
C CYS A 537 -15.59 18.05 -20.88
N SER A 538 -16.44 17.73 -21.86
CA SER A 538 -17.28 18.66 -22.63
C SER A 538 -18.58 19.07 -21.93
N VAL A 539 -18.96 18.41 -20.83
CA VAL A 539 -20.19 18.77 -20.09
C VAL A 539 -20.03 20.16 -19.50
N SER A 540 -21.04 21.02 -19.64
CA SER A 540 -20.93 22.40 -19.15
C SER A 540 -20.80 22.46 -17.62
N GLU A 541 -20.09 23.47 -17.12
CA GLU A 541 -19.89 23.68 -15.69
C GLU A 541 -21.23 23.76 -14.93
N ASN A 542 -22.18 24.55 -15.45
CA ASN A 542 -23.51 24.69 -14.87
C ASN A 542 -24.21 23.34 -14.68
N ILE A 543 -24.14 22.45 -15.68
CA ILE A 543 -24.74 21.11 -15.63
C ILE A 543 -24.08 20.24 -14.54
N VAL A 544 -22.75 20.26 -14.44
CA VAL A 544 -22.03 19.49 -13.40
C VAL A 544 -22.44 19.92 -11.99
N HIS A 545 -22.58 21.23 -11.77
CA HIS A 545 -23.00 21.79 -10.49
C HIS A 545 -24.47 21.45 -10.14
N LEU A 546 -25.36 21.46 -11.12
CA LEU A 546 -26.74 21.01 -10.99
C LEU A 546 -26.84 19.54 -10.58
N ILE A 547 -26.16 18.65 -11.32
CA ILE A 547 -26.16 17.20 -11.05
C ILE A 547 -25.60 16.90 -9.66
N CYS A 548 -24.56 17.61 -9.24
CA CYS A 548 -23.97 17.45 -7.91
C CYS A 548 -24.78 18.12 -6.78
N SER A 549 -25.78 18.94 -7.12
CA SER A 549 -26.53 19.81 -6.21
C SER A 549 -25.59 20.61 -5.31
N LEU A 550 -24.64 21.30 -5.95
CA LEU A 550 -23.58 22.06 -5.29
C LEU A 550 -23.37 23.41 -5.99
N PRO A 551 -23.36 24.54 -5.24
CA PRO A 551 -22.93 25.82 -5.81
C PRO A 551 -21.46 25.78 -6.25
N LYS A 552 -21.10 26.70 -7.17
CA LYS A 552 -19.69 27.02 -7.43
C LYS A 552 -19.01 27.49 -6.16
N LEU A 553 -17.70 27.32 -6.05
CA LEU A 553 -17.02 27.55 -4.78
C LEU A 553 -16.96 29.04 -4.45
N SER A 554 -16.81 29.88 -5.47
CA SER A 554 -17.01 31.33 -5.37
C SER A 554 -18.39 31.71 -4.83
N ASP A 555 -19.46 31.16 -5.42
CA ASP A 555 -20.83 31.40 -4.98
C ASP A 555 -21.09 30.88 -3.55
N TYR A 556 -20.50 29.73 -3.19
CA TYR A 556 -20.51 29.18 -1.83
C TYR A 556 -19.84 30.14 -0.83
N PHE A 557 -18.68 30.70 -1.18
CA PHE A 557 -17.98 31.68 -0.34
C PHE A 557 -18.79 32.97 -0.18
N HIS A 558 -19.37 33.50 -1.26
CA HIS A 558 -20.24 34.67 -1.21
C HIS A 558 -21.46 34.42 -0.33
N THR A 559 -22.13 33.28 -0.48
CA THR A 559 -23.30 32.90 0.32
C THR A 559 -22.97 32.91 1.81
N HIS A 560 -21.83 32.36 2.21
CA HIS A 560 -21.42 32.33 3.61
C HIS A 560 -20.86 33.66 4.14
N LEU A 561 -20.33 34.53 3.27
CA LEU A 561 -19.95 35.89 3.65
C LEU A 561 -21.17 36.77 3.92
N ILE A 562 -22.19 36.68 3.06
CA ILE A 562 -23.42 37.46 3.19
C ILE A 562 -24.17 37.01 4.44
N THR A 563 -24.32 35.70 4.67
CA THR A 563 -25.02 35.14 5.85
C THR A 563 -24.19 35.16 7.14
N LYS A 564 -23.02 35.82 7.14
CA LYS A 564 -22.12 35.83 8.29
C LYS A 564 -22.70 36.49 9.53
N HIS A 565 -23.51 37.54 9.34
CA HIS A 565 -24.15 38.31 10.41
C HIS A 565 -25.27 37.54 11.14
N ILE A 566 -25.78 36.46 10.54
CA ILE A 566 -26.79 35.61 11.17
C ILE A 566 -26.07 34.73 12.20
N HIS A 567 -26.31 35.01 13.48
CA HIS A 567 -25.72 34.27 14.60
C HIS A 567 -26.47 32.98 14.92
N ASP A 568 -27.79 32.96 14.73
CA ASP A 568 -28.60 31.76 14.90
C ASP A 568 -28.23 30.71 13.84
N TYR A 569 -27.85 29.53 14.32
CA TYR A 569 -27.38 28.45 13.46
C TYR A 569 -28.47 27.92 12.52
N HIS A 570 -29.69 27.74 13.02
CA HIS A 570 -30.79 27.15 12.26
C HIS A 570 -31.28 28.13 11.19
N LEU A 571 -31.48 29.39 11.55
CA LEU A 571 -31.86 30.44 10.61
C LEU A 571 -30.81 30.63 9.52
N LYS A 572 -29.52 30.63 9.90
CA LYS A 572 -28.42 30.70 8.94
C LYS A 572 -28.42 29.50 7.98
N ALA A 573 -28.66 28.30 8.48
CA ALA A 573 -28.70 27.11 7.64
C ALA A 573 -29.84 27.15 6.62
N ILE A 574 -31.02 27.64 7.03
CA ILE A 574 -32.17 27.85 6.14
C ILE A 574 -31.84 28.89 5.07
N GLU A 575 -31.30 30.04 5.47
CA GLU A 575 -31.02 31.14 4.54
C GLU A 575 -29.95 30.77 3.51
N VAL A 576 -28.86 30.14 3.96
CA VAL A 576 -27.85 29.57 3.07
C VAL A 576 -28.50 28.62 2.06
N LYS A 577 -29.43 27.76 2.51
CA LYS A 577 -30.07 26.79 1.64
C LYS A 577 -30.97 27.45 0.59
N ASN A 578 -31.69 28.51 0.96
CA ASN A 578 -32.51 29.30 0.05
C ASN A 578 -31.65 29.94 -1.05
N ILE A 579 -30.55 30.59 -0.67
CA ILE A 579 -29.60 31.21 -1.62
C ILE A 579 -29.00 30.15 -2.54
N GLU A 580 -28.59 28.99 -2.02
CA GLU A 580 -28.09 27.88 -2.83
C GLU A 580 -29.12 27.40 -3.86
N ASN A 581 -30.39 27.29 -3.49
CA ASN A 581 -31.45 26.85 -4.40
C ASN A 581 -31.67 27.88 -5.53
N LEU A 582 -31.63 29.18 -5.22
CA LEU A 582 -31.70 30.25 -6.23
C LEU A 582 -30.52 30.22 -7.19
N LEU A 583 -29.31 29.96 -6.69
CA LEU A 583 -28.11 29.79 -7.51
C LEU A 583 -28.24 28.59 -8.45
N LEU A 584 -28.74 27.45 -7.95
CA LEU A 584 -28.99 26.27 -8.78
C LEU A 584 -30.03 26.56 -9.86
N LEU A 585 -31.11 27.28 -9.56
CA LEU A 585 -32.08 27.71 -10.57
C LEU A 585 -31.44 28.59 -11.64
N LYS A 586 -30.56 29.52 -11.25
CA LYS A 586 -29.78 30.35 -12.19
C LYS A 586 -28.90 29.48 -13.10
N TYR A 587 -28.24 28.45 -12.58
CA TYR A 587 -27.44 27.52 -13.38
C TYR A 587 -28.30 26.71 -14.36
N TYR A 588 -29.50 26.28 -13.94
CA TYR A 588 -30.46 25.58 -14.79
C TYR A 588 -30.89 26.46 -15.96
N ASN A 589 -31.26 27.71 -15.69
CA ASN A 589 -31.64 28.66 -16.73
C ASN A 589 -30.47 28.94 -17.70
N GLY A 590 -29.24 28.96 -17.20
CA GLY A 590 -28.02 29.09 -18.01
C GLY A 590 -27.52 27.79 -18.65
N SER A 591 -28.28 26.70 -18.65
CA SER A 591 -27.94 25.44 -19.34
C SER A 591 -28.51 25.39 -20.78
N ASN A 592 -28.02 24.47 -21.61
CA ASN A 592 -28.46 24.34 -23.00
C ASN A 592 -29.87 23.73 -23.11
N ASP A 593 -30.55 23.99 -24.23
CA ASP A 593 -31.94 23.57 -24.41
C ASP A 593 -32.09 22.05 -24.52
N THR A 594 -31.09 21.35 -25.06
CA THR A 594 -31.05 19.88 -25.07
C THR A 594 -31.14 19.30 -23.67
N PHE A 595 -30.42 19.89 -22.71
CA PHE A 595 -30.44 19.49 -21.32
C PHE A 595 -31.78 19.79 -20.66
N LYS A 596 -32.35 20.97 -20.92
CA LYS A 596 -33.66 21.37 -20.38
C LYS A 596 -34.81 20.52 -20.92
N LYS A 597 -34.72 20.07 -22.19
CA LYS A 597 -35.67 19.11 -22.78
C LYS A 597 -35.67 17.76 -22.05
N PHE A 598 -34.50 17.31 -21.59
CA PHE A 598 -34.36 16.03 -20.90
C PHE A 598 -34.66 16.13 -19.39
N PHE A 599 -34.34 17.27 -18.77
CA PHE A 599 -34.56 17.53 -17.34
C PHE A 599 -35.50 18.73 -17.15
N VAL A 600 -36.77 18.45 -16.90
CA VAL A 600 -37.85 19.47 -16.80
C VAL A 600 -37.77 20.32 -15.51
N SER A 601 -36.88 19.98 -14.58
CA SER A 601 -36.72 20.69 -13.31
C SER A 601 -35.27 20.78 -12.86
N PRO A 602 -34.89 21.86 -12.13
CA PRO A 602 -33.59 21.97 -11.45
C PRO A 602 -33.38 20.92 -10.35
N SER A 603 -34.44 20.23 -9.91
CA SER A 603 -34.42 19.17 -8.88
C SER A 603 -33.91 17.83 -9.44
N ILE A 604 -32.67 17.79 -9.96
CA ILE A 604 -32.12 16.62 -10.67
C ILE A 604 -31.72 15.47 -9.72
N SER A 605 -31.63 15.74 -8.41
CA SER A 605 -31.15 14.79 -7.37
C SER A 605 -31.92 13.46 -7.29
N THR A 606 -33.11 13.38 -7.89
CA THR A 606 -33.97 12.19 -7.95
C THR A 606 -33.53 11.19 -9.02
N TYR A 607 -32.82 11.61 -10.08
CA TYR A 607 -32.39 10.69 -11.15
C TYR A 607 -31.17 9.84 -10.78
N LEU A 608 -30.27 10.34 -9.94
CA LEU A 608 -29.16 9.54 -9.37
C LEU A 608 -29.64 8.49 -8.35
N ARG A 609 -30.91 8.55 -7.95
CA ARG A 609 -31.53 7.65 -6.96
C ARG A 609 -31.92 6.31 -7.58
N LEU A 610 -32.28 6.28 -8.87
CA LEU A 610 -32.82 5.09 -9.56
C LEU A 610 -31.77 3.99 -9.90
N ALA A 611 -30.47 4.25 -9.72
CA ALA A 611 -29.44 3.23 -9.92
C ALA A 611 -29.05 2.46 -8.64
N SER A 612 -29.61 2.82 -7.47
CA SER A 612 -29.31 2.13 -6.21
C SER A 612 -30.31 2.53 -5.11
N HIS A 613 -31.13 1.59 -4.63
CA HIS A 613 -32.05 1.74 -3.48
C HIS A 613 -31.81 0.60 -2.46
N PRO A 614 -32.33 0.65 -1.20
CA PRO A 614 -33.23 1.64 -0.58
C PRO A 614 -32.60 2.37 0.65
N PRO A 615 -33.34 3.27 1.32
CA PRO A 615 -32.82 4.34 2.17
C PRO A 615 -32.82 3.97 3.65
N HIS A 616 -31.81 4.39 4.42
CA HIS A 616 -31.97 4.84 5.81
C HIS A 616 -30.75 5.70 6.21
N TYR A 617 -30.97 6.60 7.17
CA TYR A 617 -30.04 7.56 7.78
C TYR A 617 -29.80 8.86 7.00
N ALA A 618 -30.82 9.73 7.08
CA ALA A 618 -30.59 11.16 7.23
C ALA A 618 -30.26 11.43 8.70
N HIS A 619 -29.03 11.80 9.01
CA HIS A 619 -28.65 12.68 10.13
C HIS A 619 -27.36 13.39 9.71
N ALA A 620 -27.46 14.68 9.38
CA ALA A 620 -26.36 15.62 9.54
C ALA A 620 -26.15 15.82 11.05
N VAL A 621 -24.94 16.05 11.58
CA VAL A 621 -24.43 17.41 11.86
C VAL A 621 -23.05 17.23 12.52
N VAL A 622 -21.96 17.70 11.88
CA VAL A 622 -21.18 18.91 12.21
C VAL A 622 -20.02 18.67 13.18
N ILE A 623 -18.80 18.81 12.67
CA ILE A 623 -17.64 19.22 13.48
C ILE A 623 -17.47 20.72 13.23
N PHE A 624 -17.93 21.54 14.18
CA PHE A 624 -17.56 22.93 14.26
C PHE A 624 -16.08 23.01 14.60
N ASN A 625 -15.32 23.69 13.74
CA ASN A 625 -13.99 24.15 14.08
C ASN A 625 -14.17 25.37 15.02
N ALA A 626 -14.44 25.14 16.31
CA ALA A 626 -14.47 26.20 17.33
C ALA A 626 -13.13 26.94 17.44
N ARG A 627 -12.07 26.41 16.82
CA ARG A 627 -10.78 27.08 16.61
C ARG A 627 -10.80 28.14 15.49
N SER A 628 -11.85 28.34 14.68
CA SER A 628 -11.79 29.40 13.67
C SER A 628 -12.18 30.77 14.22
N THR A 629 -13.09 30.86 15.19
CA THR A 629 -13.62 32.14 15.69
C THR A 629 -12.65 32.90 16.60
N PHE A 630 -11.92 32.20 17.48
CA PHE A 630 -10.88 32.83 18.32
C PHE A 630 -9.68 33.30 17.48
N PHE A 631 -9.29 32.50 16.49
CA PHE A 631 -8.19 32.82 15.58
C PHE A 631 -8.58 33.89 14.54
N TYR A 632 -9.86 33.96 14.18
CA TYR A 632 -10.43 35.03 13.35
C TYR A 632 -10.29 36.39 14.05
N HIS A 633 -10.60 36.48 15.34
CA HIS A 633 -10.41 37.73 16.10
C HIS A 633 -8.92 38.10 16.21
N ALA A 634 -8.02 37.14 16.42
CA ALA A 634 -6.58 37.42 16.48
C ALA A 634 -6.00 37.92 15.13
N ILE A 635 -6.43 37.35 14.00
CA ILE A 635 -5.96 37.76 12.67
C ILE A 635 -6.63 39.07 12.22
N ILE A 636 -7.93 39.26 12.49
CA ILE A 636 -8.58 40.55 12.23
C ILE A 636 -7.98 41.63 13.11
N PHE A 637 -7.73 41.37 14.39
CA PHE A 637 -7.02 42.30 15.25
C PHE A 637 -5.65 42.66 14.67
N LEU A 638 -4.88 41.69 14.15
CA LEU A 638 -3.63 41.97 13.42
C LEU A 638 -3.88 42.82 12.17
N ILE A 639 -4.85 42.49 11.32
CA ILE A 639 -5.14 43.23 10.08
C ILE A 639 -5.69 44.64 10.36
N GLU A 640 -6.53 44.82 11.37
CA GLU A 640 -7.11 46.09 11.81
C GLU A 640 -6.07 46.96 12.51
N THR A 641 -5.21 46.38 13.36
CA THR A 641 -4.03 47.10 13.91
C THR A 641 -3.07 47.50 12.79
N PHE A 642 -2.86 46.66 11.77
CA PHE A 642 -2.12 47.04 10.57
C PHE A 642 -2.80 48.17 9.78
N SER A 643 -4.14 48.17 9.66
CA SER A 643 -4.90 49.21 8.98
C SER A 643 -4.99 50.52 9.79
N GLN A 644 -4.93 50.47 11.12
CA GLN A 644 -4.87 51.64 11.99
C GLN A 644 -3.45 52.25 12.01
N MET A 645 -2.40 51.42 12.02
CA MET A 645 -1.01 51.87 11.87
C MET A 645 -0.76 52.58 10.53
N GLN A 646 -1.56 52.32 9.50
CA GLN A 646 -1.55 53.03 8.21
C GLN A 646 -2.16 54.44 8.24
N LYS A 647 -2.93 54.80 9.27
CA LYS A 647 -3.43 56.18 9.46
C LYS A 647 -2.46 57.05 10.25
N ILE A 648 -1.45 56.45 10.88
CA ILE A 648 -0.51 57.09 11.80
C ILE A 648 0.87 57.29 11.14
N VAL A 649 1.12 56.68 9.98
CA VAL A 649 2.26 56.92 9.08
C VAL A 649 1.77 57.64 7.84
#